data_AF-A0A9D9M574-F1
#
_entry.id   AF-A0A9D9M574-F1
#
_cell.length_a   1.000
_cell.length_b   1.000
_cell.length_c   1.000
_cell.angle_alpha   90.00
_cell.angle_beta   90.00
_cell.angle_gamma   90.00
#
_symmetry.space_group_name_H-M   'P 1'
#
loop_
_entity.id
_entity.type
_entity.pdbx_description
1 polymer ?
#
loop_
_entity_poly.entity_id
_entity_poly.type
_entity_poly.pdbx_seq_one_letter_code
_entity_poly.pdbx_strand_id
1 'polypeptide(L)'
;MDKNRPTGREKHVTAGSGSVNKKGSGLGTGPVGNIHSHTNSTSGGTGHLSGGTNKTGGTRAGGLGLGGVAILVIGFLLKSFFGGGSEAVDTGDLYEADNNYQQTTAVSETSQSQQADMSVAGGTRNKYTVIKGGGADTVTIMVYMCGTDLESRSGMATNDLNEMLSANFSDNINLIIYTGGCSRWNNNIVSSDRHQIYQIKGGKFIQLEDNMGTGTMVDPATLTKFIKYCARNFPANRNELIFWDHGGGSITGFGYDEKNKNAGSMTLSGIDTALSNGGIQFDFIGFDACLMATVENGLVLERYGDYMLASEETEPGVGWYYTNWLTKLSQNTSMPTVQIGKNIIDDFVEECNRKCRGQQTTLSIVDLAELKATVPDELTAFARSTNNLISNNEYKKVSKARKNTREFAQSTKIDQIDLVHFCENLDTKEGADLASAVKGSVKYNRTSSNMTNANGLAIYFPYQKTGKVSSAVNLFKKIGMNNEYSKCIQQFASTEAVGQVSEGGSTSPLPSLAGTILGGETSGGSSDLLMQMLGSVLSSGGGSSLFDLLGGRSVTDEQMVNYVADNYFDASKLVWKKSGSAYKIDLSEEQWDLVQDIELNVFVDDGAGYIDLGMDNVFEFDDNGALIGTYDNTWLAIDGNIVPYYHMDTVDYSNSYSITGYVPCFLNGVRAELLLTFDTANPKGVISGARYVYTGGETEAVAKNLTEVKAKDVIEPICDYYTYDGEYQDSYRLDTKIVLSEKPQISNIKIAGGKTKATYRFTDIYNQKFWTPVIK
;
A
#
# COMPACT_ATOMS: atom_id res chain seq x y z
N MET A 1 -24.43 -10.99 -19.42
CA MET A 1 -22.98 -10.84 -19.54
C MET A 1 -22.39 -11.60 -18.37
N ASP A 2 -21.61 -12.64 -18.67
CA ASP A 2 -21.22 -13.68 -17.73
C ASP A 2 -20.37 -13.15 -16.57
N LYS A 3 -20.81 -13.43 -15.33
CA LYS A 3 -20.20 -12.98 -14.07
C LYS A 3 -18.80 -13.56 -13.77
N ASN A 4 -18.21 -14.31 -14.70
CA ASN A 4 -17.02 -15.12 -14.46
C ASN A 4 -15.79 -14.69 -15.26
N ARG A 5 -15.82 -13.53 -15.95
CA ARG A 5 -14.66 -13.04 -16.70
C ARG A 5 -14.03 -11.82 -16.02
N PRO A 6 -12.70 -11.66 -16.11
CA PRO A 6 -12.04 -10.46 -15.62
C PRO A 6 -12.61 -9.20 -16.29
N THR A 7 -12.63 -8.10 -15.56
CA THR A 7 -13.09 -6.79 -16.06
C THR A 7 -11.89 -5.97 -16.52
N GLY A 8 -11.98 -5.42 -17.73
CA GLY A 8 -10.94 -4.58 -18.33
C GLY A 8 -11.35 -3.12 -18.41
N ARG A 9 -10.38 -2.20 -18.42
CA ARG A 9 -10.68 -0.77 -18.59
C ARG A 9 -11.13 -0.46 -20.02
N GLU A 10 -11.93 0.58 -20.17
CA GLU A 10 -12.27 1.11 -21.49
C GLU A 10 -11.04 1.72 -22.19
N LYS A 11 -10.87 1.39 -23.47
CA LYS A 11 -9.78 1.92 -24.29
C LYS A 11 -10.18 3.22 -24.96
N HIS A 12 -9.54 4.33 -24.60
CA HIS A 12 -9.83 5.65 -25.19
C HIS A 12 -8.87 6.00 -26.35
N VAL A 13 -9.14 5.49 -27.55
CA VAL A 13 -8.27 5.72 -28.71
C VAL A 13 -8.48 7.12 -29.32
N THR A 14 -7.39 7.87 -29.53
CA THR A 14 -7.41 9.17 -30.23
C THR A 14 -6.53 9.15 -31.49
N ALA A 15 -6.69 10.14 -32.38
CA ALA A 15 -6.01 10.17 -33.68
C ALA A 15 -4.49 10.46 -33.62
N GLY A 16 -3.93 10.68 -32.42
CA GLY A 16 -2.52 10.98 -32.23
C GLY A 16 -1.59 9.81 -32.56
N SER A 17 -0.30 10.11 -32.73
CA SER A 17 0.77 9.12 -32.81
C SER A 17 2.02 9.60 -32.08
N GLY A 18 2.70 8.71 -31.36
CA GLY A 18 3.94 9.02 -30.62
C GLY A 18 5.05 8.04 -30.94
N SER A 19 6.31 8.49 -30.91
CA SER A 19 7.48 7.63 -31.02
C SER A 19 7.95 7.17 -29.64
N VAL A 20 8.53 5.96 -29.57
CA VAL A 20 9.12 5.41 -28.35
C VAL A 20 10.60 5.16 -28.60
N ASN A 21 11.46 5.88 -27.89
CA ASN A 21 12.91 5.68 -27.95
C ASN A 21 13.48 5.78 -26.53
N LYS A 22 14.43 4.91 -26.19
CA LYS A 22 15.17 5.01 -24.93
C LYS A 22 16.31 6.03 -25.05
N LYS A 23 16.68 6.66 -23.94
CA LYS A 23 17.69 7.72 -23.86
C LYS A 23 18.75 7.41 -22.80
N GLY A 24 19.99 7.72 -23.12
CA GLY A 24 21.11 7.67 -22.18
C GLY A 24 21.57 6.24 -21.87
N SER A 25 22.30 6.10 -20.77
CA SER A 25 22.74 4.82 -20.22
C SER A 25 21.69 4.23 -19.28
N GLY A 26 21.81 2.93 -18.98
CA GLY A 26 21.00 2.27 -17.96
C GLY A 26 21.09 3.00 -16.61
N LEU A 27 19.98 3.00 -15.87
CA LEU A 27 19.84 3.75 -14.61
C LEU A 27 20.46 3.03 -13.41
N GLY A 28 20.68 1.71 -13.48
CA GLY A 28 21.16 0.89 -12.37
C GLY A 28 20.17 0.79 -11.22
N THR A 29 18.88 1.07 -11.46
CA THR A 29 17.84 1.11 -10.41
C THR A 29 17.03 -0.18 -10.30
N GLY A 30 17.35 -1.19 -11.11
CA GLY A 30 16.55 -2.41 -11.24
C GLY A 30 15.24 -2.18 -12.02
N PRO A 31 14.44 -3.24 -12.20
CA PRO A 31 13.25 -3.22 -13.05
C PRO A 31 12.16 -2.32 -12.47
N VAL A 32 11.43 -1.66 -13.37
CA VAL A 32 10.29 -0.78 -13.05
C VAL A 32 8.97 -1.52 -13.19
N GLY A 33 8.91 -2.53 -14.06
CA GLY A 33 7.79 -3.44 -14.19
C GLY A 33 7.85 -4.52 -13.14
N ASN A 34 6.91 -4.49 -12.19
CA ASN A 34 6.74 -5.54 -11.20
C ASN A 34 7.99 -5.75 -10.33
N ILE A 35 8.27 -4.74 -9.51
CA ILE A 35 9.31 -4.70 -8.48
C ILE A 35 9.38 -6.06 -7.75
N HIS A 36 10.52 -6.76 -7.95
CA HIS A 36 10.99 -8.00 -7.30
C HIS A 36 10.67 -9.40 -7.87
N SER A 37 10.39 -9.58 -9.17
CA SER A 37 10.32 -10.95 -9.75
C SER A 37 11.67 -11.68 -9.90
N HIS A 38 12.80 -11.05 -9.56
CA HIS A 38 14.12 -11.67 -9.68
C HIS A 38 14.69 -11.98 -8.29
N THR A 39 14.56 -13.23 -7.86
CA THR A 39 15.45 -13.78 -6.84
C THR A 39 16.85 -13.80 -7.43
N ASN A 40 17.79 -13.08 -6.80
CA ASN A 40 19.21 -13.20 -7.09
C ASN A 40 19.62 -14.66 -6.86
N SER A 41 19.69 -15.45 -7.93
CA SER A 41 20.54 -16.64 -7.92
C SER A 41 21.98 -16.13 -7.96
N THR A 42 22.54 -15.86 -6.79
CA THR A 42 24.00 -15.82 -6.65
C THR A 42 24.50 -17.23 -6.95
N SER A 43 24.76 -17.50 -8.24
CA SER A 43 25.58 -18.63 -8.64
C SER A 43 26.95 -18.44 -8.01
N GLY A 44 27.30 -19.37 -7.13
CA GLY A 44 28.61 -19.44 -6.48
C GLY A 44 29.70 -19.69 -7.52
N GLY A 45 30.22 -18.61 -8.10
CA GLY A 45 31.47 -18.63 -8.83
C GLY A 45 32.64 -18.57 -7.85
N THR A 46 33.26 -19.72 -7.57
CA THR A 46 34.53 -19.82 -6.86
C THR A 46 35.64 -19.12 -7.67
N GLY A 47 35.79 -17.82 -7.45
CA GLY A 47 36.91 -17.02 -7.95
C GLY A 47 38.05 -17.06 -6.93
N HIS A 48 39.06 -17.88 -7.21
CA HIS A 48 40.36 -17.84 -6.52
C HIS A 48 40.94 -16.42 -6.57
N LEU A 49 40.94 -15.71 -5.44
CA LEU A 49 41.77 -14.53 -5.24
C LEU A 49 43.15 -14.98 -4.78
N SER A 50 44.11 -14.95 -5.71
CA SER A 50 45.54 -15.08 -5.40
C SER A 50 46.03 -13.81 -4.69
N GLY A 51 46.83 -14.03 -3.66
CA GLY A 51 47.39 -12.97 -2.83
C GLY A 51 48.40 -12.09 -3.57
N GLY A 52 48.37 -10.81 -3.22
CA GLY A 52 49.38 -9.83 -3.59
C GLY A 52 49.49 -8.75 -2.53
N THR A 53 50.33 -8.98 -1.54
CA THR A 53 50.77 -7.98 -0.56
C THR A 53 51.72 -6.97 -1.22
N ASN A 54 51.53 -5.67 -0.99
CA ASN A 54 52.61 -4.76 -0.56
C ASN A 54 52.15 -3.30 -0.30
N LYS A 55 52.38 -2.89 0.96
CA LYS A 55 53.10 -1.68 1.44
C LYS A 55 52.68 -0.25 1.04
N THR A 56 52.12 0.43 2.04
CA THR A 56 52.56 1.70 2.68
C THR A 56 53.15 2.86 1.85
N GLY A 57 52.53 4.04 2.04
CA GLY A 57 53.26 5.28 2.39
C GLY A 57 53.06 6.47 1.44
N GLY A 58 52.65 7.63 1.97
CA GLY A 58 52.87 8.92 1.30
C GLY A 58 51.82 10.00 1.55
N THR A 59 51.95 10.71 2.66
CA THR A 59 51.40 12.06 2.85
C THR A 59 52.00 13.05 1.84
N ARG A 60 51.20 13.97 1.30
CA ARG A 60 51.67 15.31 0.91
C ARG A 60 50.52 16.31 0.78
N ALA A 61 50.71 17.44 1.47
CA ALA A 61 49.91 18.65 1.42
C ALA A 61 50.49 19.68 0.43
N GLY A 62 49.64 20.65 0.05
CA GLY A 62 49.94 21.86 -0.75
C GLY A 62 49.25 21.81 -2.11
N GLY A 63 48.43 22.75 -2.57
CA GLY A 63 48.12 24.12 -2.14
C GLY A 63 48.04 25.01 -3.41
N LEU A 64 47.00 25.85 -3.51
CA LEU A 64 46.70 26.91 -4.52
C LEU A 64 46.04 26.43 -5.83
N GLY A 65 44.97 27.04 -6.38
CA GLY A 65 44.16 28.20 -5.97
C GLY A 65 43.09 28.57 -7.01
N LEU A 66 42.06 29.28 -6.51
CA LEU A 66 41.22 30.34 -7.13
C LEU A 66 40.16 30.05 -8.22
N GLY A 67 38.95 30.58 -7.94
CA GLY A 67 37.83 30.88 -8.85
C GLY A 67 36.53 30.21 -8.39
N GLY A 68 35.59 30.81 -7.66
CA GLY A 68 35.17 32.20 -7.60
C GLY A 68 33.82 32.39 -8.31
N VAL A 69 32.72 31.86 -7.77
CA VAL A 69 31.36 32.30 -8.12
C VAL A 69 30.53 32.38 -6.83
N ALA A 70 30.26 33.61 -6.40
CA ALA A 70 29.31 33.93 -5.35
C ALA A 70 27.93 34.13 -5.98
N ILE A 71 26.89 33.47 -5.45
CA ILE A 71 25.50 33.84 -5.69
C ILE A 71 24.96 34.44 -4.38
N LEU A 72 24.67 35.73 -4.46
CA LEU A 72 24.02 36.55 -3.45
C LEU A 72 22.55 36.11 -3.27
N VAL A 73 22.20 35.66 -2.06
CA VAL A 73 20.80 35.55 -1.62
C VAL A 73 20.44 36.87 -0.94
N ILE A 74 19.61 37.68 -1.60
CA ILE A 74 19.00 38.86 -1.00
C ILE A 74 17.72 38.41 -0.29
N GLY A 75 17.68 38.68 1.02
CA GLY A 75 16.48 38.53 1.82
C GLY A 75 15.47 39.65 1.60
N PHE A 76 14.19 39.32 1.74
CA PHE A 76 13.17 40.28 2.14
C PHE A 76 12.19 39.58 3.09
N LEU A 77 12.22 40.04 4.35
CA LEU A 77 11.34 39.64 5.46
C LEU A 77 10.22 40.68 5.62
N LEU A 78 9.05 40.18 6.01
CA LEU A 78 8.13 40.73 7.04
C LEU A 78 7.86 42.25 7.05
N LYS A 79 6.66 42.62 6.57
CA LYS A 79 5.74 43.60 7.18
C LYS A 79 4.33 43.12 6.82
N SER A 80 3.49 42.68 7.74
CA SER A 80 2.64 43.59 8.50
C SER A 80 1.96 42.87 9.67
N PHE A 81 2.23 43.34 10.89
CA PHE A 81 1.34 43.22 12.04
C PHE A 81 1.28 44.59 12.73
N PHE A 82 0.05 44.99 13.09
CA PHE A 82 -0.44 46.17 13.83
C PHE A 82 -0.81 47.44 13.03
N GLY A 83 -2.12 47.72 13.04
CA GLY A 83 -2.73 49.03 12.73
C GLY A 83 -4.15 48.88 12.18
N GLY A 84 -5.15 48.92 13.06
CA GLY A 84 -6.56 48.62 12.76
C GLY A 84 -7.32 49.63 11.89
N GLY A 85 -8.51 49.20 11.49
CA GLY A 85 -9.53 49.99 10.81
C GLY A 85 -10.71 49.11 10.43
N SER A 86 -11.81 49.29 11.13
CA SER A 86 -13.15 48.74 10.87
C SER A 86 -13.62 48.95 9.44
N GLU A 87 -14.25 47.95 8.84
CA GLU A 87 -15.53 48.11 8.12
C GLU A 87 -16.15 46.73 7.85
N ALA A 88 -17.39 46.58 8.32
CA ALA A 88 -18.24 45.44 8.06
C ALA A 88 -18.79 45.56 6.64
N VAL A 89 -18.73 44.47 5.87
CA VAL A 89 -19.52 44.30 4.66
C VAL A 89 -20.31 43.01 4.79
N ASP A 90 -21.61 43.23 4.96
CA ASP A 90 -22.72 42.31 4.84
C ASP A 90 -22.91 41.93 3.37
N THR A 91 -23.00 40.63 3.08
CA THR A 91 -23.71 40.11 1.91
C THR A 91 -24.34 38.77 2.28
N GLY A 92 -25.56 38.85 2.80
CA GLY A 92 -26.54 37.79 2.68
C GLY A 92 -26.93 37.51 1.22
N ASP A 93 -27.55 36.35 1.04
CA ASP A 93 -28.43 35.94 -0.05
C ASP A 93 -27.85 35.79 -1.46
N LEU A 94 -27.41 34.58 -1.79
CA LEU A 94 -27.70 33.93 -3.08
C LEU A 94 -27.75 32.40 -2.92
N TYR A 95 -28.86 31.90 -2.38
CA TYR A 95 -29.27 30.49 -2.51
C TYR A 95 -30.78 30.45 -2.75
N GLU A 96 -31.21 30.19 -3.98
CA GLU A 96 -32.47 29.48 -4.25
C GLU A 96 -32.60 29.05 -5.73
N ALA A 97 -33.12 27.82 -5.89
CA ALA A 97 -33.61 27.14 -7.10
C ALA A 97 -32.56 26.66 -8.13
N ASP A 98 -32.60 25.45 -8.68
CA ASP A 98 -33.76 24.58 -8.92
C ASP A 98 -33.36 23.09 -8.94
N ASN A 99 -34.16 22.28 -8.25
CA ASN A 99 -34.04 20.82 -8.12
C ASN A 99 -35.04 20.18 -9.07
N ASN A 100 -34.59 19.37 -10.04
CA ASN A 100 -35.35 18.21 -10.51
C ASN A 100 -34.54 17.34 -11.48
N TYR A 101 -34.04 16.21 -10.99
CA TYR A 101 -33.88 15.02 -11.82
C TYR A 101 -34.12 13.79 -10.95
N GLN A 102 -35.12 12.99 -11.35
CA GLN A 102 -35.52 11.77 -10.64
C GLN A 102 -34.45 10.69 -10.81
N GLN A 103 -34.00 10.15 -9.68
CA GLN A 103 -33.00 9.09 -9.56
C GLN A 103 -33.73 7.78 -9.21
N THR A 104 -33.49 6.73 -10.00
CA THR A 104 -33.84 5.35 -9.63
C THR A 104 -32.59 4.48 -9.57
N THR A 105 -32.41 3.91 -8.37
CA THR A 105 -31.71 2.68 -7.97
C THR A 105 -30.18 2.61 -7.90
N ALA A 106 -29.71 2.56 -6.64
CA ALA A 106 -28.57 1.82 -6.07
C ALA A 106 -27.16 2.23 -6.51
N VAL A 107 -26.83 3.48 -6.19
CA VAL A 107 -25.46 3.93 -5.90
C VAL A 107 -25.44 4.26 -4.41
N SER A 108 -24.46 3.78 -3.66
CA SER A 108 -24.20 4.27 -2.30
C SER A 108 -23.62 5.69 -2.40
N GLU A 109 -24.46 6.67 -2.75
CA GLU A 109 -24.17 8.08 -2.52
C GLU A 109 -24.79 8.49 -1.19
N THR A 110 -23.93 8.99 -0.30
CA THR A 110 -24.05 10.20 0.55
C THR A 110 -23.21 9.96 1.80
N SER A 111 -22.15 10.72 2.12
CA SER A 111 -22.16 12.17 2.41
C SER A 111 -23.35 12.63 3.27
N GLN A 112 -24.01 11.71 3.98
CA GLN A 112 -24.69 12.02 5.23
C GLN A 112 -23.70 11.67 6.34
N SER A 113 -23.57 12.56 7.34
CA SER A 113 -22.76 12.29 8.51
C SER A 113 -23.28 11.04 9.22
N GLN A 114 -22.72 9.87 8.90
CA GLN A 114 -23.00 8.65 9.65
C GLN A 114 -22.71 8.98 11.11
N GLN A 115 -23.71 8.79 11.98
CA GLN A 115 -23.46 8.95 13.41
C GLN A 115 -22.50 7.86 13.83
N ALA A 116 -21.55 8.21 14.69
CA ALA A 116 -20.68 7.21 15.27
C ALA A 116 -21.51 6.24 16.13
N ASP A 117 -21.20 4.96 16.06
CA ASP A 117 -21.80 3.95 16.91
C ASP A 117 -21.28 4.11 18.34
N MET A 118 -22.20 4.31 19.27
CA MET A 118 -21.92 4.46 20.70
C MET A 118 -22.33 3.20 21.48
N SER A 119 -22.87 2.18 20.81
CA SER A 119 -23.22 0.91 21.42
C SER A 119 -21.98 0.12 21.82
N VAL A 120 -22.11 -0.77 22.80
CA VAL A 120 -21.02 -1.63 23.27
C VAL A 120 -21.55 -3.04 23.48
N ALA A 121 -20.86 -4.04 22.92
CA ALA A 121 -21.24 -5.45 23.08
C ALA A 121 -21.15 -5.91 24.54
N GLY A 122 -22.02 -6.86 24.91
CA GLY A 122 -21.98 -7.50 26.23
C GLY A 122 -20.68 -8.28 26.43
N GLY A 123 -20.14 -8.28 27.67
CA GLY A 123 -18.87 -8.93 27.98
C GLY A 123 -17.63 -8.07 27.71
N THR A 124 -17.79 -6.90 27.09
CA THR A 124 -16.73 -5.91 26.91
C THR A 124 -16.21 -5.39 28.25
N ARG A 125 -14.88 -5.29 28.39
CA ARG A 125 -14.27 -4.73 29.61
C ARG A 125 -14.62 -3.24 29.77
N ASN A 126 -14.62 -2.77 31.01
CA ASN A 126 -14.69 -1.33 31.27
C ASN A 126 -13.50 -0.60 30.65
N LYS A 127 -13.73 0.68 30.31
CA LYS A 127 -12.68 1.58 29.85
C LYS A 127 -11.66 1.85 30.96
N TYR A 128 -10.39 1.94 30.60
CA TYR A 128 -9.31 2.33 31.50
C TYR A 128 -9.41 3.82 31.87
N THR A 129 -9.77 4.64 30.89
CA THR A 129 -9.93 6.08 31.04
C THR A 129 -11.26 6.41 31.71
N VAL A 130 -11.19 7.19 32.77
CA VAL A 130 -12.36 7.71 33.48
C VAL A 130 -12.50 9.20 33.16
N ILE A 131 -13.50 9.52 32.34
CA ILE A 131 -13.87 10.90 32.01
C ILE A 131 -14.61 11.51 33.21
N LYS A 132 -14.09 12.62 33.76
CA LYS A 132 -14.67 13.33 34.92
C LYS A 132 -15.93 14.10 34.55
N GLY A 133 -16.02 14.60 33.33
CA GLY A 133 -17.15 15.42 32.86
C GLY A 133 -16.96 16.91 33.10
N GLY A 134 -17.78 17.72 32.43
CA GLY A 134 -17.83 19.18 32.61
C GLY A 134 -16.60 19.96 32.11
N GLY A 135 -15.76 19.37 31.27
CA GLY A 135 -14.50 19.97 30.80
C GLY A 135 -13.40 20.00 31.86
N ALA A 136 -13.52 19.16 32.90
CA ALA A 136 -12.60 19.11 34.04
C ALA A 136 -11.50 18.03 33.89
N ASP A 137 -11.44 17.35 32.75
CA ASP A 137 -10.41 16.36 32.45
C ASP A 137 -9.09 17.06 32.13
N THR A 138 -8.01 16.57 32.73
CA THR A 138 -6.65 16.91 32.29
C THR A 138 -6.22 15.87 31.29
N VAL A 139 -5.80 16.32 30.10
CA VAL A 139 -5.42 15.46 28.97
C VAL A 139 -3.94 15.65 28.67
N THR A 140 -3.21 14.55 28.57
CA THR A 140 -1.84 14.54 28.04
C THR A 140 -1.83 13.82 26.70
N ILE A 141 -1.55 14.57 25.64
CA ILE A 141 -1.46 14.11 24.26
C ILE A 141 0.02 13.95 23.93
N MET A 142 0.44 12.73 23.65
CA MET A 142 1.83 12.37 23.36
C MET A 142 1.97 12.12 21.86
N VAL A 143 2.71 12.96 21.15
CA VAL A 143 3.00 12.76 19.72
C VAL A 143 4.43 12.25 19.57
N TYR A 144 4.57 10.99 19.15
CA TYR A 144 5.85 10.37 18.85
C TYR A 144 6.15 10.56 17.35
N MET A 145 6.91 11.61 17.04
CA MET A 145 7.12 12.11 15.69
C MET A 145 8.49 11.69 15.13
N CYS A 146 8.47 10.60 14.37
CA CYS A 146 9.61 10.17 13.58
C CYS A 146 9.57 10.88 12.23
N GLY A 147 10.40 11.90 12.05
CA GLY A 147 10.29 12.81 10.90
C GLY A 147 10.63 12.15 9.56
N THR A 148 11.58 11.20 9.55
CA THR A 148 12.01 10.45 8.36
C THR A 148 12.28 11.32 7.13
N ASP A 149 12.06 10.75 5.94
CA ASP A 149 12.12 11.47 4.69
C ASP A 149 10.83 12.27 4.41
N LEU A 150 9.72 11.97 5.11
CA LEU A 150 8.51 12.80 5.09
C LEU A 150 8.83 14.24 5.51
N GLU A 151 9.67 14.38 6.53
CA GLU A 151 10.19 15.65 6.98
C GLU A 151 11.33 16.12 6.09
N SER A 152 12.37 15.30 5.85
CA SER A 152 13.58 15.80 5.19
C SER A 152 13.34 16.22 3.74
N ARG A 153 12.42 15.56 3.02
CA ARG A 153 12.09 15.85 1.62
C ARG A 153 10.87 16.75 1.45
N SER A 154 9.84 16.58 2.29
CA SER A 154 8.52 17.20 2.06
C SER A 154 8.06 18.14 3.17
N GLY A 155 8.79 18.23 4.30
CA GLY A 155 8.45 19.12 5.42
C GLY A 155 7.12 18.80 6.10
N MET A 156 6.64 17.55 6.00
CA MET A 156 5.31 17.16 6.48
C MET A 156 5.18 17.26 7.99
N ALA A 157 6.19 16.80 8.74
CA ALA A 157 6.18 16.93 10.20
C ALA A 157 6.17 18.41 10.63
N THR A 158 6.92 19.27 9.94
CA THR A 158 6.89 20.72 10.16
C THR A 158 5.51 21.32 9.86
N ASN A 159 4.80 20.85 8.82
CA ASN A 159 3.44 21.33 8.54
C ASN A 159 2.47 20.95 9.66
N ASP A 160 2.51 19.72 10.15
CA ASP A 160 1.64 19.28 11.25
C ASP A 160 1.96 19.99 12.56
N LEU A 161 3.24 20.27 12.83
CA LEU A 161 3.63 21.14 13.94
C LEU A 161 3.02 22.55 13.83
N ASN A 162 2.94 23.11 12.62
CA ASN A 162 2.30 24.41 12.40
C ASN A 162 0.77 24.34 12.58
N GLU A 163 0.13 23.23 12.19
CA GLU A 163 -1.28 22.99 12.44
C GLU A 163 -1.58 22.87 13.94
N MET A 164 -0.75 22.13 14.67
CA MET A 164 -0.83 22.03 16.13
C MET A 164 -0.61 23.40 16.80
N LEU A 165 0.34 24.20 16.32
CA LEU A 165 0.61 25.55 16.84
C LEU A 165 -0.55 26.52 16.61
N SER A 166 -1.36 26.28 15.57
CA SER A 166 -2.52 27.09 15.22
C SER A 166 -3.77 26.74 16.03
N ALA A 167 -3.74 25.66 16.80
CA ALA A 167 -4.87 25.26 17.66
C ALA A 167 -4.98 26.13 18.92
N ASN A 168 -6.20 26.26 19.44
CA ASN A 168 -6.47 26.97 20.69
C ASN A 168 -6.45 26.00 21.87
N PHE A 169 -5.56 26.23 22.84
CA PHE A 169 -5.38 25.35 24.02
C PHE A 169 -5.86 26.00 25.31
N SER A 170 -6.58 25.21 26.12
CA SER A 170 -6.84 25.48 27.53
C SER A 170 -5.69 24.96 28.39
N ASP A 171 -5.65 25.36 29.66
CA ASP A 171 -4.62 24.88 30.61
C ASP A 171 -4.77 23.39 30.97
N ASN A 172 -5.87 22.75 30.58
CA ASN A 172 -6.14 21.35 30.85
C ASN A 172 -5.54 20.39 29.80
N ILE A 173 -4.92 20.91 28.72
CA ILE A 173 -4.25 20.12 27.68
C ILE A 173 -2.73 20.24 27.80
N ASN A 174 -2.06 19.08 27.84
CA ASN A 174 -0.62 18.96 27.66
C ASN A 174 -0.34 18.30 26.30
N LEU A 175 0.02 19.07 25.28
CA LEU A 175 0.47 18.53 24.00
C LEU A 175 2.00 18.43 23.99
N ILE A 176 2.51 17.20 24.05
CA ILE A 176 3.95 16.89 24.18
C ILE A 176 4.43 16.14 22.94
N ILE A 177 5.49 16.62 22.31
CA ILE A 177 6.03 16.09 21.06
C ILE A 177 7.44 15.57 21.28
N TYR A 178 7.71 14.33 20.90
CA TYR A 178 9.05 13.75 20.81
C TYR A 178 9.50 13.74 19.36
N THR A 179 10.63 14.38 19.05
CA THR A 179 11.08 14.58 17.66
C THR A 179 12.42 13.87 17.39
N GLY A 180 12.55 13.20 16.24
CA GLY A 180 13.79 12.57 15.79
C GLY A 180 13.66 11.92 14.40
N GLY A 181 14.63 11.09 14.02
CA GLY A 181 14.50 10.14 12.90
C GLY A 181 14.63 10.68 11.45
N CYS A 182 14.88 11.98 11.25
CA CYS A 182 15.12 12.57 9.93
C CYS A 182 16.56 13.11 9.78
N SER A 183 17.06 13.19 8.55
CA SER A 183 18.37 13.79 8.24
C SER A 183 18.36 15.32 8.35
N ARG A 184 17.20 15.96 8.16
CA ARG A 184 17.02 17.41 8.21
C ARG A 184 15.56 17.76 8.54
N TRP A 185 15.37 18.78 9.37
CA TRP A 185 14.08 19.45 9.56
C TRP A 185 13.94 20.65 8.60
N ASN A 186 12.75 20.88 8.08
CA ASN A 186 12.33 22.05 7.30
C ASN A 186 11.94 23.23 8.22
N ASN A 187 12.55 23.31 9.39
CA ASN A 187 12.50 24.44 10.30
C ASN A 187 13.85 24.56 11.05
N ASN A 188 14.10 25.70 11.69
CA ASN A 188 15.35 25.96 12.42
C ASN A 188 15.22 25.73 13.94
N ILE A 189 14.13 25.12 14.40
CA ILE A 189 13.85 24.92 15.83
C ILE A 189 14.29 23.52 16.25
N VAL A 190 13.89 22.49 15.49
CA VAL A 190 14.19 21.09 15.81
C VAL A 190 15.53 20.69 15.20
N SER A 191 16.40 20.09 16.02
CA SER A 191 17.68 19.54 15.56
C SER A 191 17.48 18.14 14.96
N SER A 192 18.12 17.87 13.82
CA SER A 192 18.22 16.51 13.29
C SER A 192 19.36 15.70 13.94
N ASP A 193 20.21 16.30 14.79
CA ASP A 193 21.37 15.60 15.37
C ASP A 193 21.00 14.68 16.54
N ARG A 194 19.91 15.00 17.25
CA ARG A 194 19.50 14.38 18.50
C ARG A 194 17.99 14.40 18.68
N HIS A 195 17.50 13.56 19.56
CA HIS A 195 16.09 13.55 19.94
C HIS A 195 15.80 14.64 20.97
N GLN A 196 14.62 15.25 20.85
CA GLN A 196 14.21 16.37 21.69
C GLN A 196 12.75 16.18 22.12
N ILE A 197 12.38 16.82 23.23
CA ILE A 197 10.98 16.89 23.69
C ILE A 197 10.55 18.34 23.73
N TYR A 198 9.37 18.60 23.17
CA TYR A 198 8.74 19.90 23.14
C TYR A 198 7.33 19.85 23.71
N GLN A 199 6.84 21.00 24.16
CA GLN A 199 5.44 21.23 24.47
C GLN A 199 4.90 22.34 23.56
N ILE A 200 3.72 22.12 22.98
CA ILE A 200 2.95 23.20 22.38
C ILE A 200 1.98 23.73 23.44
N LYS A 201 2.14 25.01 23.80
CA LYS A 201 1.26 25.70 24.76
C LYS A 201 1.16 27.19 24.45
N GLY A 202 -0.08 27.70 24.37
CA GLY A 202 -0.36 29.13 24.14
C GLY A 202 0.25 29.66 22.83
N GLY A 203 0.16 28.88 21.75
CA GLY A 203 0.73 29.21 20.43
C GLY A 203 2.25 29.22 20.37
N LYS A 204 2.93 28.63 21.36
CA LYS A 204 4.40 28.54 21.43
C LYS A 204 4.86 27.10 21.37
N PHE A 205 5.96 26.87 20.68
CA PHE A 205 6.70 25.61 20.66
C PHE A 205 7.86 25.69 21.65
N ILE A 206 7.70 25.08 22.82
CA ILE A 206 8.59 25.24 23.97
C ILE A 206 9.44 23.98 24.09
N GLN A 207 10.76 24.12 24.01
CA GLN A 207 11.68 23.00 24.24
C GLN A 207 11.72 22.65 25.73
N LEU A 208 11.40 21.40 26.06
CA LEU A 208 11.46 20.86 27.41
C LEU A 208 12.78 20.11 27.65
N GLU A 209 13.18 19.28 26.68
CA GLU A 209 14.43 18.52 26.73
C GLU A 209 15.21 18.71 25.43
N ASP A 210 16.48 19.12 25.55
CA ASP A 210 17.36 19.32 24.40
C ASP A 210 18.01 18.04 23.88
N ASN A 211 18.12 17.01 24.72
CA ASN A 211 18.86 15.81 24.36
C ASN A 211 18.30 14.57 25.06
N MET A 212 17.51 13.81 24.32
CA MET A 212 17.00 12.50 24.71
C MET A 212 17.80 11.33 24.11
N GLY A 213 18.95 11.63 23.50
CA GLY A 213 19.85 10.69 22.83
C GLY A 213 19.79 10.77 21.30
N THR A 214 20.48 9.83 20.65
CA THR A 214 20.59 9.74 19.18
C THR A 214 20.33 8.32 18.67
N GLY A 215 19.72 7.47 19.52
CA GLY A 215 19.37 6.10 19.13
C GLY A 215 18.33 6.09 18.02
N THR A 216 17.97 4.91 17.52
CA THR A 216 16.91 4.83 16.51
C THR A 216 15.54 5.14 17.10
N MET A 217 14.70 5.85 16.34
CA MET A 217 13.31 6.13 16.67
C MET A 217 12.41 4.88 16.60
N VAL A 218 12.87 3.80 15.95
CA VAL A 218 12.13 2.53 15.89
C VAL A 218 12.52 1.55 17.00
N ASP A 219 13.35 1.96 17.97
CA ASP A 219 13.66 1.16 19.17
C ASP A 219 12.53 1.29 20.21
N PRO A 220 11.91 0.17 20.64
CA PRO A 220 10.92 0.16 21.72
C PRO A 220 11.35 0.90 23.00
N ALA A 221 12.65 0.89 23.32
CA ALA A 221 13.18 1.59 24.48
C ALA A 221 13.14 3.12 24.33
N THR A 222 13.23 3.65 23.10
CA THR A 222 13.09 5.09 22.83
C THR A 222 11.66 5.55 23.14
N LEU A 223 10.66 4.85 22.61
CA LEU A 223 9.25 5.13 22.91
C LEU A 223 8.92 4.94 24.40
N THR A 224 9.43 3.88 25.03
CA THR A 224 9.27 3.65 26.48
C THR A 224 9.75 4.86 27.30
N LYS A 225 10.92 5.42 26.95
CA LYS A 225 11.48 6.60 27.64
C LYS A 225 10.55 7.81 27.50
N PHE A 226 9.99 8.01 26.32
CA PHE A 226 9.06 9.11 26.07
C PHE A 226 7.77 8.96 26.90
N ILE A 227 7.15 7.78 26.88
CA ILE A 227 5.93 7.52 27.66
C ILE A 227 6.19 7.76 29.16
N LYS A 228 7.31 7.24 29.69
CA LYS A 228 7.70 7.46 31.10
C LYS A 228 7.98 8.91 31.44
N TYR A 229 8.55 9.66 30.50
CA TYR A 229 8.79 11.09 30.66
C TYR A 229 7.45 11.83 30.80
N CYS A 230 6.51 11.58 29.89
CA CYS A 230 5.19 12.22 29.93
C CYS A 230 4.41 11.83 31.19
N ALA A 231 4.37 10.54 31.55
CA ALA A 231 3.68 10.06 32.74
C ALA A 231 4.20 10.71 34.04
N ARG A 232 5.51 11.00 34.10
CA ARG A 232 6.14 11.62 35.26
C ARG A 232 5.91 13.13 35.34
N ASN A 233 6.03 13.83 34.22
CA ASN A 233 6.08 15.29 34.19
C ASN A 233 4.71 15.93 33.87
N PHE A 234 3.83 15.20 33.20
CA PHE A 234 2.50 15.66 32.77
C PHE A 234 1.42 14.64 33.17
N PRO A 235 1.26 14.35 34.47
CA PRO A 235 0.24 13.41 34.93
C PRO A 235 -1.15 13.90 34.56
N ALA A 236 -1.93 13.03 33.92
CA ALA A 236 -3.27 13.31 33.43
C ALA A 236 -4.20 12.14 33.74
N ASN A 237 -5.50 12.43 33.86
CA ASN A 237 -6.52 11.38 33.98
C ASN A 237 -7.00 10.86 32.62
N ARG A 238 -6.50 11.45 31.53
CA ARG A 238 -6.72 11.05 30.14
C ARG A 238 -5.39 11.14 29.40
N ASN A 239 -4.88 10.03 28.90
CA ASN A 239 -3.62 9.99 28.16
C ASN A 239 -3.89 9.52 26.73
N GLU A 240 -3.33 10.21 25.76
CA GLU A 240 -3.48 9.90 24.33
C GLU A 240 -2.09 9.74 23.74
N LEU A 241 -1.90 8.78 22.83
CA LEU A 241 -0.62 8.53 22.16
C LEU A 241 -0.84 8.50 20.65
N ILE A 242 -0.09 9.31 19.92
CA ILE A 242 -0.13 9.39 18.46
C ILE A 242 1.26 9.02 17.93
N PHE A 243 1.28 8.00 17.08
CA PHE A 243 2.42 7.59 16.29
C PHE A 243 2.38 8.33 14.96
N TRP A 244 3.43 9.10 14.65
CA TRP A 244 3.54 9.86 13.41
C TRP A 244 4.78 9.43 12.65
N ASP A 245 4.58 8.76 11.50
CA ASP A 245 5.59 8.38 10.50
C ASP A 245 4.93 7.60 9.32
N HIS A 246 5.73 6.86 8.55
CA HIS A 246 5.32 5.72 7.75
C HIS A 246 4.78 4.56 8.59
N GLY A 247 3.98 3.71 7.95
CA GLY A 247 3.57 2.43 8.50
C GLY A 247 3.76 1.30 7.50
N GLY A 248 3.71 0.07 8.00
CA GLY A 248 4.01 -1.14 7.23
C GLY A 248 3.08 -2.31 7.57
N GLY A 249 1.92 -2.00 8.15
CA GLY A 249 0.86 -2.95 8.44
C GLY A 249 1.25 -4.06 9.40
N SER A 250 0.57 -5.19 9.29
CA SER A 250 0.67 -6.28 10.26
C SER A 250 2.08 -6.86 10.41
N ILE A 251 2.90 -6.89 9.35
CA ILE A 251 4.20 -7.59 9.36
C ILE A 251 5.37 -6.66 9.72
N THR A 252 5.45 -5.50 9.05
CA THR A 252 6.58 -4.57 9.21
C THR A 252 6.38 -3.68 10.44
N GLY A 253 5.14 -3.30 10.76
CA GLY A 253 4.81 -2.47 11.91
C GLY A 253 4.96 -0.97 11.63
N PHE A 254 5.52 -0.22 12.59
CA PHE A 254 5.54 1.24 12.56
C PHE A 254 6.93 1.82 12.33
N GLY A 255 6.97 2.85 11.49
CA GLY A 255 8.06 3.80 11.38
C GLY A 255 9.30 3.29 10.65
N TYR A 256 10.14 4.25 10.30
CA TYR A 256 11.45 4.10 9.69
C TYR A 256 12.37 5.16 10.29
N ASP A 257 13.69 5.01 10.28
CA ASP A 257 14.60 6.07 10.73
C ASP A 257 15.63 6.35 9.65
N GLU A 258 15.53 7.52 9.02
CA GLU A 258 16.39 7.91 7.89
C GLU A 258 17.88 7.96 8.28
N LYS A 259 18.18 8.26 9.55
CA LYS A 259 19.55 8.28 10.08
C LYS A 259 20.04 6.88 10.46
N ASN A 260 19.13 5.97 10.77
CA ASN A 260 19.41 4.61 11.21
C ASN A 260 18.77 3.58 10.27
N LYS A 261 18.99 3.71 8.95
CA LYS A 261 18.31 2.90 7.92
C LYS A 261 18.33 1.39 8.16
N ASN A 262 19.41 0.88 8.76
CA ASN A 262 19.59 -0.54 9.05
C ASN A 262 18.79 -1.05 10.28
N ALA A 263 18.13 -0.17 11.02
CA ALA A 263 17.31 -0.53 12.17
C ALA A 263 15.96 -1.13 11.79
N GLY A 264 15.53 -0.97 10.52
CA GLY A 264 14.23 -1.43 10.05
C GLY A 264 13.08 -0.62 10.64
N SER A 265 12.01 -1.33 11.04
CA SER A 265 10.78 -0.77 11.59
C SER A 265 10.46 -1.35 12.98
N MET A 266 9.66 -0.65 13.76
CA MET A 266 9.17 -1.14 15.04
C MET A 266 8.02 -2.13 14.81
N THR A 267 8.32 -3.42 14.91
CA THR A 267 7.29 -4.47 14.75
C THR A 267 6.19 -4.35 15.80
N LEU A 268 5.02 -4.96 15.58
CA LEU A 268 3.92 -4.99 16.57
C LEU A 268 4.37 -5.54 17.94
N SER A 269 5.28 -6.52 17.96
CA SER A 269 5.87 -7.02 19.21
C SER A 269 6.80 -6.01 19.91
N GLY A 270 7.43 -5.12 19.13
CA GLY A 270 8.18 -3.97 19.63
C GLY A 270 7.27 -2.91 20.25
N ILE A 271 6.15 -2.60 19.59
CA ILE A 271 5.11 -1.70 20.13
C ILE A 271 4.57 -2.27 21.45
N ASP A 272 4.21 -3.56 21.47
CA ASP A 272 3.77 -4.27 22.69
C ASP A 272 4.77 -4.10 23.84
N THR A 273 6.06 -4.33 23.55
CA THR A 273 7.15 -4.15 24.52
C THR A 273 7.25 -2.71 25.03
N ALA A 274 7.14 -1.73 24.14
CA ALA A 274 7.26 -0.32 24.49
C ALA A 274 6.11 0.16 25.38
N LEU A 275 4.87 -0.20 25.03
CA LEU A 275 3.67 0.18 25.78
C LEU A 275 3.62 -0.52 27.14
N SER A 276 3.93 -1.82 27.17
CA SER A 276 4.05 -2.60 28.42
C SER A 276 5.05 -1.97 29.38
N ASN A 277 6.25 -1.66 28.88
CA ASN A 277 7.29 -1.06 29.68
C ASN A 277 7.00 0.40 30.05
N GLY A 278 6.22 1.11 29.22
CA GLY A 278 5.74 2.46 29.48
C GLY A 278 4.86 2.53 30.74
N GLY A 279 4.05 1.50 30.97
CA GLY A 279 3.38 1.25 32.25
C GLY A 279 2.21 2.18 32.56
N ILE A 280 1.60 2.79 31.54
CA ILE A 280 0.37 3.58 31.64
C ILE A 280 -0.69 3.07 30.66
N GLN A 281 -1.93 3.49 30.86
CA GLN A 281 -3.07 3.21 29.98
C GLN A 281 -3.46 4.47 29.20
N PHE A 282 -4.01 4.27 28.01
CA PHE A 282 -4.38 5.32 27.06
C PHE A 282 -5.89 5.32 26.80
N ASP A 283 -6.46 6.51 26.59
CA ASP A 283 -7.81 6.70 26.09
C ASP A 283 -7.88 6.26 24.63
N PHE A 284 -7.00 6.80 23.79
CA PHE A 284 -6.77 6.24 22.48
C PHE A 284 -5.29 6.16 22.12
N ILE A 285 -4.99 5.22 21.23
CA ILE A 285 -3.71 5.10 20.55
C ILE A 285 -3.99 5.32 19.05
N GLY A 286 -3.43 6.40 18.52
CA GLY A 286 -3.59 6.83 17.14
C GLY A 286 -2.35 6.54 16.30
N PHE A 287 -2.57 6.20 15.04
CA PHE A 287 -1.54 6.07 14.02
C PHE A 287 -1.84 7.04 12.90
N ASP A 288 -1.16 8.19 12.91
CA ASP A 288 -1.01 9.04 11.73
C ASP A 288 0.11 8.44 10.88
N ALA A 289 -0.14 7.20 10.47
CA ALA A 289 0.75 6.29 9.77
C ALA A 289 -0.05 5.25 8.95
N CYS A 290 0.52 4.86 7.82
CA CYS A 290 -0.12 3.98 6.84
C CYS A 290 -0.41 2.58 7.39
N LEU A 291 -1.52 1.97 6.95
CA LEU A 291 -1.78 0.52 7.06
C LEU A 291 -1.94 -0.03 8.48
N MET A 292 -2.00 0.80 9.53
CA MET A 292 -1.98 0.35 10.93
C MET A 292 -3.35 -0.09 11.47
N ALA A 293 -4.45 0.08 10.71
CA ALA A 293 -5.78 -0.42 11.10
C ALA A 293 -5.90 -1.91 10.79
N THR A 294 -5.25 -2.73 11.61
CA THR A 294 -5.29 -4.19 11.46
C THR A 294 -5.80 -4.85 12.74
N VAL A 295 -6.46 -6.00 12.57
CA VAL A 295 -6.92 -6.81 13.72
C VAL A 295 -5.73 -7.19 14.61
N GLU A 296 -4.60 -7.52 14.01
CA GLU A 296 -3.37 -7.90 14.71
C GLU A 296 -2.84 -6.77 15.58
N ASN A 297 -2.84 -5.54 15.06
CA ASN A 297 -2.46 -4.36 15.83
C ASN A 297 -3.48 -4.06 16.93
N GLY A 298 -4.78 -4.09 16.61
CA GLY A 298 -5.85 -3.89 17.60
C GLY A 298 -5.75 -4.86 18.80
N LEU A 299 -5.49 -6.15 18.54
CA LEU A 299 -5.30 -7.16 19.59
C LEU A 299 -4.02 -6.95 20.41
N VAL A 300 -3.00 -6.26 19.89
CA VAL A 300 -1.86 -5.83 20.70
C VAL A 300 -2.25 -4.68 21.61
N LEU A 301 -2.92 -3.67 21.06
CA LEU A 301 -3.23 -2.41 21.74
C LEU A 301 -4.32 -2.52 22.79
N GLU A 302 -5.20 -3.53 22.71
CA GLU A 302 -6.29 -3.74 23.68
C GLU A 302 -5.86 -3.78 25.15
N ARG A 303 -4.60 -4.15 25.38
CA ARG A 303 -3.97 -4.22 26.70
C ARG A 303 -3.57 -2.86 27.28
N TYR A 304 -3.50 -1.84 26.42
CA TYR A 304 -2.90 -0.53 26.70
C TYR A 304 -3.82 0.65 26.42
N GLY A 305 -4.84 0.49 25.58
CA GLY A 305 -5.69 1.58 25.12
C GLY A 305 -7.17 1.20 25.13
N ASP A 306 -8.05 2.20 25.23
CA ASP A 306 -9.49 2.00 25.10
C ASP A 306 -10.00 2.04 23.65
N TYR A 307 -9.32 2.83 22.81
CA TYR A 307 -9.62 2.99 21.39
C TYR A 307 -8.35 3.00 20.53
N MET A 308 -8.49 2.55 19.28
CA MET A 308 -7.46 2.72 18.24
C MET A 308 -8.01 3.62 17.14
N LEU A 309 -7.18 4.54 16.64
CA LEU A 309 -7.45 5.38 15.47
C LEU A 309 -6.39 5.09 14.40
N ALA A 310 -6.77 4.50 13.26
CA ALA A 310 -5.80 4.10 12.25
C ALA A 310 -6.44 3.92 10.86
N SER A 311 -5.60 3.93 9.82
CA SER A 311 -5.98 3.71 8.42
C SER A 311 -5.69 2.28 7.96
N GLU A 312 -6.59 1.69 7.18
CA GLU A 312 -6.38 0.40 6.51
C GLU A 312 -5.47 0.53 5.29
N GLU A 313 -5.49 1.71 4.66
CA GLU A 313 -4.72 2.06 3.47
C GLU A 313 -3.52 2.96 3.85
N THR A 314 -2.68 3.22 2.87
CA THR A 314 -1.74 4.34 2.86
C THR A 314 -2.45 5.67 3.06
N GLU A 315 -2.01 6.45 4.05
CA GLU A 315 -2.52 7.79 4.28
C GLU A 315 -1.87 8.77 3.28
N PRO A 316 -2.62 9.76 2.74
CA PRO A 316 -2.03 10.88 2.04
C PRO A 316 -1.03 11.63 2.92
N GLY A 317 0.04 12.14 2.32
CA GLY A 317 1.12 12.83 3.05
C GLY A 317 0.71 14.11 3.78
N VAL A 318 -0.52 14.59 3.64
CA VAL A 318 -1.07 15.68 4.47
C VAL A 318 -1.36 15.23 5.91
N GLY A 319 -1.41 13.92 6.17
CA GLY A 319 -1.65 13.39 7.52
C GLY A 319 -3.00 13.82 8.09
N TRP A 320 -3.14 13.69 9.40
CA TRP A 320 -4.33 14.17 10.12
C TRP A 320 -4.34 15.70 10.21
N TYR A 321 -5.51 16.33 10.12
CA TYR A 321 -5.62 17.78 10.29
C TYR A 321 -5.70 18.17 11.78
N TYR A 322 -4.61 18.65 12.37
CA TYR A 322 -4.51 18.78 13.84
C TYR A 322 -5.31 19.94 14.45
N THR A 323 -5.42 21.06 13.74
CA THR A 323 -5.90 22.32 14.33
C THR A 323 -7.33 22.22 14.91
N ASN A 324 -8.25 21.60 14.16
CA ASN A 324 -9.68 21.62 14.49
C ASN A 324 -10.02 20.71 15.68
N TRP A 325 -9.64 19.42 15.64
CA TRP A 325 -9.96 18.49 16.72
C TRP A 325 -9.26 18.87 18.04
N LEU A 326 -8.01 19.38 17.99
CA LEU A 326 -7.33 19.89 19.18
C LEU A 326 -8.06 21.08 19.79
N THR A 327 -8.53 22.01 18.95
CA THR A 327 -9.33 23.17 19.40
C THR A 327 -10.65 22.72 20.02
N LYS A 328 -11.36 21.77 19.40
CA LYS A 328 -12.61 21.21 19.92
C LYS A 328 -12.41 20.47 21.25
N LEU A 329 -11.34 19.66 21.37
CA LEU A 329 -11.00 18.96 22.60
C LEU A 329 -10.61 19.93 23.72
N SER A 330 -9.86 21.00 23.39
CA SER A 330 -9.52 22.05 24.35
C SER A 330 -10.73 22.77 24.92
N GLN A 331 -11.78 22.99 24.10
CA GLN A 331 -13.05 23.59 24.52
C GLN A 331 -13.87 22.68 25.43
N ASN A 332 -13.72 21.36 25.29
CA ASN A 332 -14.38 20.36 26.12
C ASN A 332 -13.47 19.14 26.32
N THR A 333 -12.63 19.17 27.34
CA THR A 333 -11.69 18.07 27.61
C THR A 333 -12.37 16.76 28.02
N SER A 334 -13.68 16.84 28.35
CA SER A 334 -14.54 15.68 28.62
C SER A 334 -15.24 15.13 27.38
N MET A 335 -14.85 15.56 26.16
CA MET A 335 -15.44 15.06 24.92
C MET A 335 -15.34 13.53 24.84
N PRO A 336 -16.44 12.80 24.53
CA PRO A 336 -16.37 11.35 24.34
C PRO A 336 -15.32 10.98 23.29
N THR A 337 -14.51 9.95 23.55
CA THR A 337 -13.38 9.56 22.70
C THR A 337 -13.82 9.22 21.28
N VAL A 338 -14.96 8.55 21.11
CA VAL A 338 -15.56 8.28 19.80
C VAL A 338 -15.85 9.57 19.03
N GLN A 339 -16.24 10.65 19.71
CA GLN A 339 -16.47 11.95 19.08
C GLN A 339 -15.16 12.64 18.70
N ILE A 340 -14.09 12.48 19.50
CA ILE A 340 -12.74 12.95 19.12
C ILE A 340 -12.31 12.24 17.84
N GLY A 341 -12.40 10.90 17.81
CA GLY A 341 -12.06 10.11 16.64
C GLY A 341 -12.89 10.48 15.41
N LYS A 342 -14.20 10.70 15.59
CA LYS A 342 -15.04 11.19 14.50
C LYS A 342 -14.55 12.53 13.94
N ASN A 343 -14.20 13.50 14.80
CA ASN A 343 -13.67 14.78 14.34
C ASN A 343 -12.37 14.60 13.54
N ILE A 344 -11.43 13.78 14.02
CA ILE A 344 -10.18 13.47 13.33
C ILE A 344 -10.46 12.85 11.95
N ILE A 345 -11.35 11.86 11.90
CA ILE A 345 -11.72 11.13 10.68
C ILE A 345 -12.40 12.03 9.65
N ASP A 346 -13.34 12.88 10.10
CA ASP A 346 -14.01 13.82 9.21
C ASP A 346 -13.03 14.84 8.62
N ASP A 347 -12.22 15.45 9.50
CA ASP A 347 -11.26 16.47 9.11
C ASP A 347 -10.21 15.89 8.14
N PHE A 348 -9.71 14.67 8.39
CA PHE A 348 -8.77 13.97 7.53
C PHE A 348 -9.33 13.76 6.11
N VAL A 349 -10.52 13.16 6.00
CA VAL A 349 -11.14 12.87 4.69
C VAL A 349 -11.47 14.16 3.94
N GLU A 350 -11.96 15.19 4.62
CA GLU A 350 -12.27 16.48 4.00
C GLU A 350 -11.02 17.21 3.52
N GLU A 351 -9.97 17.21 4.32
CA GLU A 351 -8.72 17.85 3.96
C GLU A 351 -8.01 17.13 2.82
N CYS A 352 -8.05 15.79 2.80
CA CYS A 352 -7.58 14.99 1.67
C CYS A 352 -8.39 15.25 0.40
N ASN A 353 -9.72 15.35 0.50
CA ASN A 353 -10.56 15.73 -0.64
C ASN A 353 -10.26 17.14 -1.15
N ARG A 354 -9.69 18.02 -0.33
CA ARG A 354 -9.34 19.38 -0.73
C ARG A 354 -7.92 19.49 -1.31
N LYS A 355 -6.94 18.81 -0.68
CA LYS A 355 -5.51 18.91 -1.01
C LYS A 355 -4.97 17.78 -1.89
N CYS A 356 -5.64 16.63 -1.92
CA CYS A 356 -5.16 15.38 -2.51
C CYS A 356 -6.27 14.66 -3.31
N ARG A 357 -7.01 15.41 -4.14
CA ARG A 357 -8.17 14.87 -4.89
C ARG A 357 -7.82 13.62 -5.69
N GLY A 358 -8.63 12.57 -5.51
CA GLY A 358 -8.46 11.28 -6.20
C GLY A 358 -7.56 10.29 -5.46
N GLN A 359 -6.87 10.69 -4.40
CA GLN A 359 -6.20 9.73 -3.52
C GLN A 359 -7.23 8.96 -2.69
N GLN A 360 -6.98 7.67 -2.51
CA GLN A 360 -7.81 6.84 -1.68
C GLN A 360 -7.46 7.06 -0.20
N THR A 361 -8.48 7.21 0.64
CA THR A 361 -8.31 7.42 2.08
C THR A 361 -9.23 6.50 2.87
N THR A 362 -8.73 5.96 3.99
CA THR A 362 -9.53 5.27 5.00
C THR A 362 -9.08 5.75 6.38
N LEU A 363 -10.00 5.92 7.33
CA LEU A 363 -9.64 6.14 8.73
C LEU A 363 -10.79 5.67 9.61
N SER A 364 -10.46 4.87 10.63
CA SER A 364 -11.44 4.27 11.53
C SER A 364 -11.08 4.49 12.99
N ILE A 365 -12.09 4.53 13.85
CA ILE A 365 -11.95 4.42 15.29
C ILE A 365 -12.56 3.11 15.76
N VAL A 366 -11.75 2.31 16.46
CA VAL A 366 -12.07 0.96 16.90
C VAL A 366 -12.09 0.91 18.41
N ASP A 367 -13.15 0.35 18.97
CA ASP A 367 -13.24 0.01 20.39
C ASP A 367 -12.43 -1.24 20.68
N LEU A 368 -11.27 -1.06 21.32
CA LEU A 368 -10.32 -2.14 21.55
C LEU A 368 -10.82 -3.16 22.59
N ALA A 369 -11.62 -2.69 23.55
CA ALA A 369 -12.22 -3.54 24.57
C ALA A 369 -13.27 -4.48 23.94
N GLU A 370 -14.08 -3.95 23.02
CA GLU A 370 -15.08 -4.73 22.30
C GLU A 370 -14.45 -5.65 21.27
N LEU A 371 -13.46 -5.15 20.49
CA LEU A 371 -12.67 -5.97 19.57
C LEU A 371 -12.15 -7.23 20.26
N LYS A 372 -11.57 -7.06 21.47
CA LYS A 372 -11.06 -8.18 22.26
C LYS A 372 -12.16 -9.16 22.70
N ALA A 373 -13.36 -8.66 22.99
CA ALA A 373 -14.46 -9.46 23.48
C ALA A 373 -15.18 -10.26 22.39
N THR A 374 -15.19 -9.77 21.14
CA THR A 374 -16.06 -10.30 20.08
C THR A 374 -15.34 -10.88 18.86
N VAL A 375 -14.06 -10.55 18.61
CA VAL A 375 -13.37 -10.96 17.37
C VAL A 375 -12.52 -12.23 17.52
N PRO A 376 -11.80 -12.52 18.63
CA PRO A 376 -10.85 -13.65 18.66
C PRO A 376 -11.45 -15.04 18.42
N ASP A 377 -12.61 -15.34 19.00
CA ASP A 377 -13.24 -16.67 18.88
C ASP A 377 -13.87 -16.85 17.49
N GLU A 378 -14.44 -15.79 16.95
CA GLU A 378 -15.07 -15.68 15.65
C GLU A 378 -14.01 -15.78 14.55
N LEU A 379 -12.85 -15.13 14.73
CA LEU A 379 -11.69 -15.28 13.86
C LEU A 379 -11.16 -16.70 13.89
N THR A 380 -11.15 -17.34 15.06
CA THR A 380 -10.75 -18.74 15.21
C THR A 380 -11.73 -19.68 14.49
N ALA A 381 -13.03 -19.44 14.59
CA ALA A 381 -14.07 -20.22 13.90
C ALA A 381 -13.98 -20.04 12.38
N PHE A 382 -13.82 -18.81 11.91
CA PHE A 382 -13.60 -18.47 10.50
C PHE A 382 -12.35 -19.15 9.93
N ALA A 383 -11.23 -19.13 10.65
CA ALA A 383 -9.99 -19.78 10.23
C ALA A 383 -10.17 -21.30 10.08
N ARG A 384 -10.88 -21.94 11.01
CA ARG A 384 -11.22 -23.38 10.91
C ARG A 384 -12.14 -23.66 9.74
N SER A 385 -13.19 -22.86 9.55
CA SER A 385 -14.14 -22.98 8.43
C SER A 385 -13.41 -22.86 7.07
N THR A 386 -12.54 -21.86 6.94
CA THR A 386 -11.71 -21.64 5.74
C THR A 386 -10.73 -22.80 5.50
N ASN A 387 -10.08 -23.32 6.54
CA ASN A 387 -9.24 -24.52 6.43
C ASN A 387 -10.02 -25.75 6.00
N ASN A 388 -11.25 -25.93 6.48
CA ASN A 388 -12.11 -27.02 6.07
C ASN A 388 -12.51 -26.91 4.60
N LEU A 389 -12.76 -25.71 4.08
CA LEU A 389 -12.98 -25.51 2.64
C LEU A 389 -11.77 -26.00 1.83
N ILE A 390 -10.56 -25.56 2.19
CA ILE A 390 -9.33 -25.99 1.48
C ILE A 390 -9.16 -27.52 1.56
N SER A 391 -9.39 -28.10 2.75
CA SER A 391 -9.26 -29.54 2.99
C SER A 391 -10.30 -30.39 2.24
N ASN A 392 -11.43 -29.79 1.87
CA ASN A 392 -12.53 -30.44 1.14
C ASN A 392 -12.50 -30.08 -0.36
N ASN A 393 -11.34 -29.77 -0.92
CA ASN A 393 -11.15 -29.42 -2.34
C ASN A 393 -11.89 -28.14 -2.79
N GLU A 394 -12.10 -27.17 -1.91
CA GLU A 394 -12.67 -25.85 -2.23
C GLU A 394 -11.62 -24.73 -2.20
N TYR A 395 -10.33 -25.03 -2.37
CA TYR A 395 -9.27 -23.99 -2.42
C TYR A 395 -9.56 -22.89 -3.46
N LYS A 396 -10.05 -23.25 -4.65
CA LYS A 396 -10.47 -22.31 -5.69
C LYS A 396 -11.47 -21.27 -5.18
N LYS A 397 -12.42 -21.65 -4.32
CA LYS A 397 -13.38 -20.72 -3.69
C LYS A 397 -12.65 -19.72 -2.80
N VAL A 398 -11.76 -20.21 -1.95
CA VAL A 398 -10.96 -19.37 -1.03
C VAL A 398 -10.03 -18.43 -1.82
N SER A 399 -9.35 -18.93 -2.85
CA SER A 399 -8.45 -18.15 -3.70
C SER A 399 -9.18 -17.04 -4.45
N LYS A 400 -10.36 -17.33 -5.02
CA LYS A 400 -11.21 -16.30 -5.65
C LYS A 400 -11.71 -15.27 -4.65
N ALA A 401 -12.17 -15.70 -3.48
CA ALA A 401 -12.58 -14.77 -2.42
C ALA A 401 -11.42 -13.86 -2.01
N ARG A 402 -10.22 -14.42 -1.82
CA ARG A 402 -9.01 -13.65 -1.47
C ARG A 402 -8.62 -12.65 -2.56
N LYS A 403 -8.64 -13.07 -3.83
CA LYS A 403 -8.32 -12.22 -4.98
C LYS A 403 -9.33 -11.08 -5.17
N ASN A 404 -10.61 -11.36 -4.99
CA ASN A 404 -11.68 -10.37 -5.16
C ASN A 404 -11.86 -9.47 -3.92
N THR A 405 -11.13 -9.75 -2.84
CA THR A 405 -11.15 -8.90 -1.65
C THR A 405 -10.29 -7.67 -1.87
N ARG A 406 -10.75 -6.55 -1.31
CA ARG A 406 -10.04 -5.28 -1.27
C ARG A 406 -8.70 -5.49 -0.57
N GLU A 407 -7.62 -5.33 -1.33
CA GLU A 407 -6.26 -5.35 -0.83
C GLU A 407 -5.72 -3.92 -0.73
N PHE A 408 -4.99 -3.64 0.35
CA PHE A 408 -4.42 -2.33 0.61
C PHE A 408 -2.94 -2.28 0.25
N ALA A 409 -2.48 -1.14 -0.28
CA ALA A 409 -1.12 -0.95 -0.78
C ALA A 409 -0.60 -2.09 -1.70
N GLN A 410 -1.44 -2.62 -2.58
CA GLN A 410 -1.19 -3.81 -3.40
C GLN A 410 0.16 -3.80 -4.16
N SER A 411 0.63 -2.65 -4.62
CA SER A 411 1.94 -2.50 -5.28
C SER A 411 3.13 -2.88 -4.39
N THR A 412 2.96 -2.77 -3.08
CA THR A 412 3.97 -3.13 -2.08
C THR A 412 3.87 -4.59 -1.65
N LYS A 413 2.78 -5.27 -2.03
CA LYS A 413 2.55 -6.72 -1.85
C LYS A 413 2.69 -7.12 -0.39
N ILE A 414 2.05 -6.36 0.50
CA ILE A 414 2.02 -6.63 1.94
C ILE A 414 0.96 -7.66 2.32
N ASP A 415 0.13 -8.09 1.35
CA ASP A 415 -0.91 -9.11 1.52
C ASP A 415 -1.90 -8.77 2.65
N GLN A 416 -2.30 -7.50 2.73
CA GLN A 416 -3.24 -6.97 3.73
C GLN A 416 -4.59 -6.67 3.07
N ILE A 417 -5.65 -7.29 3.56
CA ILE A 417 -7.00 -7.22 2.98
C ILE A 417 -8.04 -6.77 3.99
N ASP A 418 -9.13 -6.18 3.51
CA ASP A 418 -10.31 -5.88 4.34
C ASP A 418 -10.95 -7.18 4.86
N LEU A 419 -11.03 -7.34 6.19
CA LEU A 419 -11.47 -8.60 6.78
C LEU A 419 -12.98 -8.84 6.58
N VAL A 420 -13.79 -7.80 6.62
CA VAL A 420 -15.25 -7.89 6.44
C VAL A 420 -15.56 -8.34 5.01
N HIS A 421 -14.96 -7.69 4.02
CA HIS A 421 -15.14 -8.00 2.61
C HIS A 421 -14.62 -9.39 2.29
N PHE A 422 -13.53 -9.85 2.92
CA PHE A 422 -13.09 -11.23 2.79
C PHE A 422 -14.14 -12.23 3.31
N CYS A 423 -14.71 -11.94 4.48
CA CYS A 423 -15.77 -12.76 5.06
C CYS A 423 -17.02 -12.81 4.17
N GLU A 424 -17.42 -11.66 3.61
CA GLU A 424 -18.55 -11.54 2.69
C GLU A 424 -18.29 -12.28 1.37
N ASN A 425 -17.08 -12.19 0.82
CA ASN A 425 -16.70 -12.90 -0.41
C ASN A 425 -16.61 -14.43 -0.23
N LEU A 426 -16.23 -14.89 0.96
CA LEU A 426 -16.18 -16.33 1.25
C LEU A 426 -17.58 -16.93 1.43
N ASP A 427 -18.56 -16.11 1.81
CA ASP A 427 -19.97 -16.47 1.98
C ASP A 427 -20.16 -17.74 2.82
N THR A 428 -19.67 -17.68 4.07
CA THR A 428 -19.85 -18.73 5.08
C THR A 428 -20.56 -18.17 6.31
N LYS A 429 -21.17 -19.06 7.10
CA LYS A 429 -21.78 -18.65 8.37
C LYS A 429 -20.73 -18.03 9.31
N GLU A 430 -19.57 -18.67 9.46
CA GLU A 430 -18.50 -18.16 10.32
C GLU A 430 -17.94 -16.82 9.79
N GLY A 431 -17.91 -16.62 8.47
CA GLY A 431 -17.59 -15.33 7.86
C GLY A 431 -18.60 -14.25 8.24
N ALA A 432 -19.90 -14.52 8.12
CA ALA A 432 -20.93 -13.56 8.49
C ALA A 432 -20.90 -13.18 9.99
N ASP A 433 -20.64 -14.16 10.86
CA ASP A 433 -20.50 -13.96 12.30
C ASP A 433 -19.27 -13.07 12.60
N LEU A 434 -18.11 -13.36 11.99
CA LEU A 434 -16.89 -12.55 12.14
C LEU A 434 -17.06 -11.13 11.58
N ALA A 435 -17.64 -10.98 10.39
CA ALA A 435 -17.91 -9.67 9.80
C ALA A 435 -18.78 -8.81 10.72
N SER A 436 -19.78 -9.42 11.38
CA SER A 436 -20.64 -8.72 12.34
C SER A 436 -19.88 -8.29 13.60
N ALA A 437 -19.01 -9.15 14.14
CA ALA A 437 -18.16 -8.83 15.29
C ALA A 437 -17.18 -7.68 14.99
N VAL A 438 -16.53 -7.72 13.82
CA VAL A 438 -15.62 -6.66 13.36
C VAL A 438 -16.38 -5.35 13.21
N LYS A 439 -17.51 -5.33 12.48
CA LYS A 439 -18.34 -4.13 12.30
C LYS A 439 -18.80 -3.53 13.63
N GLY A 440 -19.17 -4.36 14.61
CA GLY A 440 -19.56 -3.89 15.94
C GLY A 440 -18.43 -3.17 16.69
N SER A 441 -17.19 -3.64 16.55
CA SER A 441 -16.02 -3.01 17.18
C SER A 441 -15.59 -1.69 16.52
N VAL A 442 -15.91 -1.48 15.24
CA VAL A 442 -15.59 -0.26 14.49
C VAL A 442 -16.66 0.80 14.77
N LYS A 443 -16.34 1.80 15.60
CA LYS A 443 -17.30 2.80 16.08
C LYS A 443 -17.56 3.92 15.09
N TYR A 444 -16.59 4.23 14.24
CA TYR A 444 -16.78 5.11 13.11
C TYR A 444 -15.72 4.83 12.06
N ASN A 445 -16.11 4.86 10.79
CA ASN A 445 -15.23 4.65 9.65
C ASN A 445 -15.66 5.60 8.53
N ARG A 446 -14.70 6.23 7.87
CA ARG A 446 -14.97 7.07 6.69
C ARG A 446 -13.89 6.82 5.65
N THR A 447 -14.32 6.80 4.39
CA THR A 447 -13.44 6.63 3.24
C THR A 447 -13.58 7.79 2.25
N SER A 448 -12.63 7.93 1.33
CA SER A 448 -12.82 8.76 0.14
C SER A 448 -13.85 8.12 -0.79
N SER A 449 -14.48 8.92 -1.66
CA SER A 449 -15.55 8.43 -2.55
C SER A 449 -15.10 7.35 -3.54
N ASN A 450 -13.80 7.25 -3.83
CA ASN A 450 -13.19 6.26 -4.70
C ASN A 450 -12.56 5.08 -3.94
N MET A 451 -12.87 4.93 -2.65
CA MET A 451 -12.44 3.85 -1.79
C MET A 451 -13.67 3.18 -1.20
N THR A 452 -13.93 1.94 -1.65
CA THR A 452 -15.04 1.13 -1.12
C THR A 452 -14.51 -0.19 -0.57
N ASN A 453 -15.40 -0.96 0.07
CA ASN A 453 -15.11 -2.26 0.68
C ASN A 453 -13.93 -2.18 1.66
N ALA A 454 -13.82 -1.03 2.34
CA ALA A 454 -12.92 -0.73 3.44
C ALA A 454 -13.79 -0.44 4.66
N ASN A 455 -13.87 -1.41 5.56
CA ASN A 455 -14.81 -1.52 6.66
C ASN A 455 -14.15 -1.19 8.01
N GLY A 456 -12.92 -0.70 8.00
CA GLY A 456 -12.21 -0.10 9.12
C GLY A 456 -11.17 -1.00 9.79
N LEU A 457 -11.07 -2.28 9.42
CA LEU A 457 -10.06 -3.21 9.93
C LEU A 457 -9.63 -4.23 8.87
N ALA A 458 -8.35 -4.16 8.53
CA ALA A 458 -7.69 -5.12 7.67
C ALA A 458 -7.10 -6.31 8.45
N ILE A 459 -6.68 -7.34 7.71
CA ILE A 459 -5.92 -8.48 8.22
C ILE A 459 -4.89 -8.93 7.19
N TYR A 460 -3.77 -9.50 7.63
CA TYR A 460 -2.82 -10.15 6.71
C TYR A 460 -3.34 -11.52 6.25
N PHE A 461 -3.48 -11.70 4.94
CA PHE A 461 -3.79 -12.99 4.33
C PHE A 461 -2.97 -13.18 3.04
N PRO A 462 -2.09 -14.20 2.97
CA PRO A 462 -1.07 -14.31 1.92
C PRO A 462 -1.66 -14.47 0.53
N TYR A 463 -0.97 -13.93 -0.47
CA TYR A 463 -1.32 -14.11 -1.88
C TYR A 463 -0.18 -13.76 -2.84
N GLN A 464 0.58 -12.68 -2.61
CA GLN A 464 1.62 -12.22 -3.53
C GLN A 464 3.05 -12.51 -3.07
N LYS A 465 3.27 -12.66 -1.75
CA LYS A 465 4.59 -12.92 -1.17
C LYS A 465 4.54 -14.06 -0.15
N THR A 466 4.35 -15.29 -0.65
CA THR A 466 4.36 -16.52 0.17
C THR A 466 5.58 -16.63 1.10
N GLY A 467 6.74 -16.10 0.71
CA GLY A 467 7.95 -16.04 1.56
C GLY A 467 7.83 -15.20 2.84
N LYS A 468 6.82 -14.33 2.99
CA LYS A 468 6.57 -13.56 4.22
C LYS A 468 5.67 -14.29 5.23
N VAL A 469 5.05 -15.41 4.84
CA VAL A 469 4.13 -16.19 5.72
C VAL A 469 4.82 -16.64 7.01
N SER A 470 6.03 -17.17 6.94
CA SER A 470 6.80 -17.55 8.14
C SER A 470 7.04 -16.39 9.09
N SER A 471 7.26 -15.18 8.55
CA SER A 471 7.44 -13.98 9.36
C SER A 471 6.13 -13.60 10.06
N ALA A 472 5.00 -13.67 9.33
CA ALA A 472 3.67 -13.45 9.87
C ALA A 472 3.34 -14.42 11.00
N VAL A 473 3.49 -15.73 10.77
CA VAL A 473 3.22 -16.78 11.77
C VAL A 473 4.06 -16.57 13.03
N ASN A 474 5.34 -16.26 12.88
CA ASN A 474 6.22 -15.98 14.01
C ASN A 474 5.80 -14.74 14.79
N LEU A 475 5.37 -13.68 14.11
CA LEU A 475 4.86 -12.48 14.74
C LEU A 475 3.55 -12.75 15.49
N PHE A 476 2.59 -13.43 14.85
CA PHE A 476 1.29 -13.79 15.42
C PHE A 476 1.42 -14.60 16.69
N LYS A 477 2.38 -15.53 16.71
CA LYS A 477 2.74 -16.28 17.92
C LYS A 477 3.27 -15.38 19.03
N LYS A 478 4.12 -14.39 18.72
CA LYS A 478 4.68 -13.44 19.70
C LYS A 478 3.61 -12.53 20.29
N ILE A 479 2.64 -12.09 19.49
CA ILE A 479 1.55 -11.20 19.93
C ILE A 479 0.35 -11.96 20.51
N GLY A 480 0.40 -13.29 20.56
CA GLY A 480 -0.60 -14.13 21.23
C GLY A 480 -1.87 -14.40 20.42
N MET A 481 -1.82 -14.30 19.09
CA MET A 481 -2.93 -14.71 18.23
C MET A 481 -3.11 -16.23 18.25
N ASN A 482 -4.34 -16.67 18.02
CA ASN A 482 -4.66 -18.10 17.97
C ASN A 482 -3.96 -18.78 16.78
N ASN A 483 -3.35 -19.94 17.05
CA ASN A 483 -2.65 -20.72 16.03
C ASN A 483 -3.55 -21.21 14.90
N GLU A 484 -4.88 -21.31 15.08
CA GLU A 484 -5.80 -21.70 14.01
C GLU A 484 -5.75 -20.72 12.82
N TYR A 485 -5.58 -19.42 13.08
CA TYR A 485 -5.41 -18.44 12.01
C TYR A 485 -4.07 -18.63 11.27
N SER A 486 -2.98 -18.84 12.03
CA SER A 486 -1.66 -19.17 11.46
C SER A 486 -1.70 -20.41 10.58
N LYS A 487 -2.38 -21.48 11.02
CA LYS A 487 -2.58 -22.70 10.22
C LYS A 487 -3.36 -22.40 8.94
N CYS A 488 -4.36 -21.53 9.00
CA CYS A 488 -5.15 -21.13 7.85
C CYS A 488 -4.31 -20.46 6.76
N ILE A 489 -3.54 -19.43 7.13
CA ILE A 489 -2.66 -18.75 6.16
C ILE A 489 -1.54 -19.66 5.64
N GLN A 490 -1.01 -20.56 6.47
CA GLN A 490 -0.01 -21.55 6.05
C GLN A 490 -0.60 -22.57 5.07
N GLN A 491 -1.82 -23.05 5.32
CA GLN A 491 -2.51 -24.00 4.45
C GLN A 491 -2.82 -23.37 3.08
N PHE A 492 -3.34 -22.15 3.05
CA PHE A 492 -3.59 -21.42 1.82
C PHE A 492 -2.32 -21.25 0.99
N ALA A 493 -1.28 -20.65 1.59
CA ALA A 493 -0.04 -20.39 0.88
C ALA A 493 0.72 -21.68 0.51
N SER A 494 0.56 -22.78 1.26
CA SER A 494 1.11 -24.09 0.89
C SER A 494 0.51 -24.59 -0.42
N THR A 495 -0.82 -24.53 -0.54
CA THR A 495 -1.52 -24.96 -1.76
C THR A 495 -1.17 -24.07 -2.95
N GLU A 496 -1.09 -22.75 -2.73
CA GLU A 496 -0.59 -21.79 -3.73
C GLU A 496 0.82 -22.15 -4.22
N ALA A 497 1.75 -22.37 -3.30
CA ALA A 497 3.14 -22.67 -3.62
C ALA A 497 3.30 -24.02 -4.34
N VAL A 498 2.50 -25.04 -3.99
CA VAL A 498 2.49 -26.33 -4.72
C VAL A 498 1.97 -26.12 -6.15
N GLY A 499 0.92 -25.32 -6.34
CA GLY A 499 0.44 -24.90 -7.66
C GLY A 499 1.53 -24.24 -8.50
N GLN A 500 2.25 -23.27 -7.92
CA GLN A 500 3.35 -22.56 -8.59
C GLN A 500 4.54 -23.48 -8.95
N VAL A 501 4.80 -24.54 -8.17
CA VAL A 501 5.83 -25.54 -8.49
C VAL A 501 5.37 -26.51 -9.57
N SER A 502 4.07 -26.78 -9.64
CA SER A 502 3.46 -27.79 -10.51
C SER A 502 3.38 -27.41 -11.99
N GLU A 503 3.39 -26.10 -12.26
CA GLU A 503 3.09 -25.53 -13.55
C GLU A 503 4.32 -24.82 -14.10
N GLY A 504 4.75 -25.19 -15.31
CA GLY A 504 5.86 -24.56 -16.04
C GLY A 504 5.57 -23.14 -16.52
N GLY A 505 4.75 -22.38 -15.79
CA GLY A 505 4.48 -20.98 -16.09
C GLY A 505 5.75 -20.15 -16.05
N SER A 506 5.79 -19.09 -16.85
CA SER A 506 6.96 -18.22 -16.94
C SER A 506 6.68 -16.90 -16.26
N THR A 507 7.60 -16.48 -15.38
CA THR A 507 7.60 -15.12 -14.84
C THR A 507 7.90 -14.06 -15.91
N SER A 508 8.35 -14.47 -17.09
CA SER A 508 8.77 -13.60 -18.19
C SER A 508 7.94 -13.81 -19.47
N PRO A 509 7.54 -12.73 -20.16
CA PRO A 509 6.90 -12.81 -21.48
C PRO A 509 7.88 -13.15 -22.61
N LEU A 510 9.18 -13.08 -22.36
CA LEU A 510 10.21 -13.06 -23.40
C LEU A 510 10.32 -14.38 -24.19
N PRO A 511 10.15 -15.57 -23.58
CA PRO A 511 10.05 -16.82 -24.34
C PRO A 511 8.91 -16.78 -25.36
N SER A 512 7.76 -16.22 -24.98
CA SER A 512 6.64 -16.03 -25.90
C SER A 512 6.98 -15.05 -27.04
N LEU A 513 7.67 -13.95 -26.75
CA LEU A 513 8.13 -12.99 -27.77
C LEU A 513 9.10 -13.61 -28.78
N ALA A 514 9.95 -14.55 -28.33
CA ALA A 514 10.89 -15.29 -29.15
C ALA A 514 10.22 -16.39 -30.00
N GLY A 515 8.93 -16.67 -29.78
CA GLY A 515 8.23 -17.79 -30.41
C GLY A 515 8.62 -19.15 -29.81
N THR A 516 9.42 -19.15 -28.76
CA THR A 516 9.75 -20.33 -27.97
C THR A 516 8.65 -20.49 -26.94
N ILE A 517 7.56 -21.17 -27.33
CA ILE A 517 6.54 -21.56 -26.38
C ILE A 517 7.22 -22.51 -25.38
N LEU A 518 7.54 -22.02 -24.18
CA LEU A 518 7.92 -22.85 -23.04
C LEU A 518 6.66 -23.55 -22.53
N GLY A 519 6.07 -24.40 -23.35
CA GLY A 519 5.18 -25.48 -22.92
C GLY A 519 6.03 -26.73 -22.67
N GLY A 520 7.13 -26.58 -21.92
CA GLY A 520 7.95 -27.72 -21.50
C GLY A 520 7.08 -28.70 -20.72
N GLU A 521 7.24 -30.00 -21.01
CA GLU A 521 6.46 -31.13 -20.50
C GLU A 521 5.66 -30.80 -19.24
N THR A 522 4.38 -30.45 -19.41
CA THR A 522 3.49 -30.10 -18.32
C THR A 522 3.26 -31.33 -17.44
N SER A 523 3.79 -31.31 -16.22
CA SER A 523 3.44 -32.26 -15.16
C SER A 523 2.04 -32.02 -14.60
N GLY A 524 1.39 -30.92 -14.98
CA GLY A 524 0.18 -30.37 -14.33
C GLY A 524 -1.00 -31.34 -14.16
N GLY A 525 -1.11 -32.40 -14.96
CA GLY A 525 -2.15 -33.42 -14.79
C GLY A 525 -1.72 -34.73 -14.10
N SER A 526 -0.46 -34.86 -13.65
CA SER A 526 0.07 -36.11 -13.09
C SER A 526 0.58 -35.91 -11.66
N SER A 527 -0.17 -36.41 -10.69
CA SER A 527 0.19 -36.35 -9.26
C SER A 527 1.55 -36.97 -8.94
N ASP A 528 1.95 -38.05 -9.63
CA ASP A 528 3.24 -38.70 -9.44
C ASP A 528 4.43 -37.79 -9.84
N LEU A 529 4.32 -37.10 -10.98
CA LEU A 529 5.34 -36.15 -11.44
C LEU A 529 5.41 -34.93 -10.52
N LEU A 530 4.25 -34.45 -10.06
CA LEU A 530 4.17 -33.35 -9.10
C LEU A 530 4.79 -33.69 -7.75
N MET A 531 4.59 -34.89 -7.23
CA MET A 531 5.25 -35.32 -6.00
C MET A 531 6.77 -35.42 -6.17
N GLN A 532 7.25 -35.85 -7.33
CA GLN A 532 8.68 -35.89 -7.62
C GLN A 532 9.27 -34.47 -7.69
N MET A 533 8.58 -33.54 -8.33
CA MET A 533 8.98 -32.13 -8.40
C MET A 533 8.97 -31.48 -7.02
N LEU A 534 7.92 -31.66 -6.24
CA LEU A 534 7.83 -31.17 -4.87
C LEU A 534 8.99 -31.70 -4.02
N GLY A 535 9.28 -33.01 -4.10
CA GLY A 535 10.43 -33.62 -3.42
C GLY A 535 11.78 -33.04 -3.86
N SER A 536 11.93 -32.68 -5.13
CA SER A 536 13.15 -32.03 -5.65
C SER A 536 13.32 -30.58 -5.16
N VAL A 537 12.23 -29.82 -5.09
CA VAL A 537 12.23 -28.44 -4.57
C VAL A 537 12.53 -28.43 -3.07
N LEU A 538 11.96 -29.38 -2.33
CA LEU A 538 12.21 -29.52 -0.89
C LEU A 538 13.65 -29.97 -0.58
N SER A 539 14.29 -30.76 -1.45
CA SER A 539 15.64 -31.29 -1.24
C SER A 539 16.78 -30.39 -1.74
N SER A 540 16.52 -29.47 -2.67
CA SER A 540 17.55 -28.64 -3.32
C SER A 540 17.99 -27.38 -2.55
N GLY A 541 17.61 -27.23 -1.28
CA GLY A 541 18.07 -26.12 -0.42
C GLY A 541 17.42 -24.75 -0.69
N GLY A 542 16.76 -24.56 -1.84
CA GLY A 542 15.82 -23.45 -2.08
C GLY A 542 14.48 -23.61 -1.35
N GLY A 543 14.23 -24.79 -0.78
CA GLY A 543 12.99 -25.16 -0.10
C GLY A 543 12.89 -24.78 1.37
N SER A 544 13.79 -24.01 1.99
CA SER A 544 13.68 -23.71 3.43
C SER A 544 12.40 -22.93 3.78
N SER A 545 12.00 -21.98 2.91
CA SER A 545 10.75 -21.22 3.05
C SER A 545 9.52 -22.09 2.76
N LEU A 546 9.62 -23.00 1.78
CA LEU A 546 8.54 -23.93 1.47
C LEU A 546 8.39 -24.97 2.61
N PHE A 547 9.49 -25.52 3.12
CA PHE A 547 9.51 -26.49 4.20
C PHE A 547 8.88 -25.93 5.50
N ASP A 548 9.19 -24.68 5.86
CA ASP A 548 8.58 -24.00 7.00
C ASP A 548 7.08 -23.71 6.80
N LEU A 549 6.69 -23.43 5.55
CA LEU A 549 5.29 -23.27 5.15
C LEU A 549 4.50 -24.60 5.24
N LEU A 550 5.12 -25.69 4.76
CA LEU A 550 4.54 -27.03 4.73
C LEU A 550 4.39 -27.66 6.14
N GLY A 551 5.19 -27.23 7.12
CA GLY A 551 5.21 -27.83 8.46
C GLY A 551 4.03 -27.50 9.39
N GLY A 552 3.25 -26.44 9.10
CA GLY A 552 2.17 -25.94 9.98
C GLY A 552 0.75 -26.22 9.49
N ARG A 553 0.59 -26.92 8.38
CA ARG A 553 -0.69 -27.08 7.67
C ARG A 553 -1.48 -28.31 8.13
N SER A 554 -2.74 -28.41 7.70
CA SER A 554 -3.67 -29.48 8.10
C SER A 554 -3.86 -30.58 7.04
N VAL A 555 -3.56 -30.30 5.78
CA VAL A 555 -3.69 -31.21 4.63
C VAL A 555 -2.36 -31.92 4.34
N THR A 556 -2.41 -33.18 3.87
CA THR A 556 -1.19 -33.93 3.47
C THR A 556 -0.60 -33.42 2.15
N ASP A 557 0.68 -33.69 1.88
CA ASP A 557 1.28 -33.34 0.57
C ASP A 557 0.51 -34.01 -0.58
N GLU A 558 0.12 -35.27 -0.40
CA GLU A 558 -0.64 -36.06 -1.39
C GLU A 558 -2.00 -35.42 -1.71
N GLN A 559 -2.77 -35.00 -0.71
CA GLN A 559 -4.07 -34.36 -0.92
C GLN A 559 -3.92 -33.03 -1.68
N MET A 560 -2.93 -32.21 -1.35
CA MET A 560 -2.69 -30.96 -2.08
C MET A 560 -2.23 -31.21 -3.51
N VAL A 561 -1.32 -32.15 -3.72
CA VAL A 561 -0.82 -32.51 -5.05
C VAL A 561 -1.95 -33.04 -5.93
N ASN A 562 -2.84 -33.88 -5.38
CA ASN A 562 -4.02 -34.35 -6.12
C ASN A 562 -4.97 -33.20 -6.45
N TYR A 563 -5.24 -32.29 -5.50
CA TYR A 563 -6.07 -31.12 -5.76
C TYR A 563 -5.52 -30.26 -6.91
N VAL A 564 -4.21 -29.98 -6.86
CA VAL A 564 -3.51 -29.19 -7.89
C VAL A 564 -3.55 -29.91 -9.23
N ALA A 565 -3.34 -31.23 -9.25
CA ALA A 565 -3.44 -32.04 -10.47
C ALA A 565 -4.85 -32.03 -11.10
N ASP A 566 -5.90 -31.93 -10.27
CA ASP A 566 -7.29 -31.86 -10.74
C ASP A 566 -7.71 -30.45 -11.17
N ASN A 567 -7.00 -29.41 -10.72
CA ASN A 567 -7.34 -28.00 -10.92
C ASN A 567 -6.19 -27.20 -11.54
N TYR A 568 -5.43 -27.82 -12.46
CA TYR A 568 -4.32 -27.16 -13.15
C TYR A 568 -4.79 -26.35 -14.36
N PHE A 569 -4.09 -25.25 -14.64
CA PHE A 569 -4.33 -24.44 -15.83
C PHE A 569 -3.52 -24.97 -17.02
N ASP A 570 -4.21 -25.42 -18.07
CA ASP A 570 -3.59 -25.97 -19.27
C ASP A 570 -3.12 -24.85 -20.22
N ALA A 571 -1.93 -24.34 -19.93
CA ALA A 571 -1.27 -23.31 -20.73
C ALA A 571 -1.05 -23.72 -22.20
N SER A 572 -1.06 -25.02 -22.54
CA SER A 572 -0.96 -25.49 -23.93
C SER A 572 -2.15 -25.07 -24.80
N LYS A 573 -3.26 -24.65 -24.16
CA LYS A 573 -4.47 -24.15 -24.82
C LYS A 573 -4.42 -22.66 -25.14
N LEU A 574 -3.42 -21.92 -24.65
CA LEU A 574 -3.19 -20.51 -24.97
C LEU A 574 -2.63 -20.33 -26.39
N VAL A 575 -3.38 -20.77 -27.40
CA VAL A 575 -2.97 -20.73 -28.81
C VAL A 575 -3.98 -19.94 -29.64
N TRP A 576 -3.48 -18.97 -30.39
CA TRP A 576 -4.28 -18.17 -31.32
C TRP A 576 -4.85 -19.02 -32.46
N LYS A 577 -6.18 -19.24 -32.43
CA LYS A 577 -6.93 -19.91 -33.49
C LYS A 577 -7.63 -18.88 -34.36
N LYS A 578 -7.52 -19.03 -35.68
CA LYS A 578 -8.19 -18.11 -36.63
C LYS A 578 -9.70 -18.42 -36.66
N SER A 579 -10.54 -17.42 -36.40
CA SER A 579 -11.99 -17.51 -36.46
C SER A 579 -12.55 -16.27 -37.17
N GLY A 580 -12.98 -16.44 -38.42
CA GLY A 580 -13.36 -15.32 -39.29
C GLY A 580 -12.16 -14.40 -39.61
N SER A 581 -12.30 -13.11 -39.33
CA SER A 581 -11.26 -12.09 -39.50
C SER A 581 -10.34 -11.90 -38.27
N ALA A 582 -10.65 -12.54 -37.13
CA ALA A 582 -9.91 -12.37 -35.88
C ALA A 582 -9.19 -13.65 -35.48
N TYR A 583 -8.14 -13.51 -34.67
CA TYR A 583 -7.56 -14.61 -33.91
C TYR A 583 -8.20 -14.64 -32.52
N LYS A 584 -8.47 -15.83 -31.99
CA LYS A 584 -9.14 -16.01 -30.71
C LYS A 584 -8.47 -17.11 -29.88
N ILE A 585 -8.56 -16.97 -28.56
CA ILE A 585 -8.29 -18.04 -27.60
C ILE A 585 -9.63 -18.46 -27.00
N ASP A 586 -9.92 -19.74 -27.16
CA ASP A 586 -11.14 -20.38 -26.70
C ASP A 586 -10.74 -21.48 -25.71
N LEU A 587 -11.13 -21.31 -24.45
CA LEU A 587 -10.90 -22.22 -23.34
C LEU A 587 -12.26 -22.74 -22.86
N SER A 588 -12.28 -23.95 -22.26
CA SER A 588 -13.49 -24.44 -21.61
C SER A 588 -13.86 -23.56 -20.41
N GLU A 589 -15.13 -23.56 -20.03
CA GLU A 589 -15.58 -22.86 -18.83
C GLU A 589 -14.84 -23.33 -17.56
N GLU A 590 -14.47 -24.61 -17.48
CA GLU A 590 -13.64 -25.14 -16.38
C GLU A 590 -12.25 -24.48 -16.30
N GLN A 591 -11.63 -24.21 -17.45
CA GLN A 591 -10.33 -23.54 -17.52
C GLN A 591 -10.47 -22.03 -17.29
N TRP A 592 -11.53 -21.40 -17.80
CA TRP A 592 -11.84 -20.00 -17.47
C TRP A 592 -12.12 -19.80 -15.99
N ASP A 593 -12.73 -20.77 -15.34
CA ASP A 593 -12.98 -20.75 -13.90
C ASP A 593 -11.68 -20.78 -13.07
N LEU A 594 -10.53 -21.10 -13.66
CA LEU A 594 -9.20 -21.02 -13.04
C LEU A 594 -8.51 -19.68 -13.29
N VAL A 595 -9.01 -18.83 -14.20
CA VAL A 595 -8.38 -17.54 -14.54
C VAL A 595 -8.84 -16.45 -13.57
N GLN A 596 -7.89 -15.75 -12.97
CA GLN A 596 -8.10 -14.64 -12.05
C GLN A 596 -7.83 -13.27 -12.67
N ASP A 597 -6.77 -13.12 -13.47
CA ASP A 597 -6.46 -11.86 -14.16
C ASP A 597 -6.01 -12.09 -15.61
N ILE A 598 -6.24 -11.08 -16.45
CA ILE A 598 -5.70 -10.97 -17.81
C ILE A 598 -5.10 -9.58 -18.00
N GLU A 599 -3.87 -9.50 -18.50
CA GLU A 599 -3.20 -8.23 -18.77
C GLU A 599 -2.48 -8.26 -20.12
N LEU A 600 -2.64 -7.21 -20.92
CA LEU A 600 -1.93 -6.98 -22.16
C LEU A 600 -0.56 -6.36 -21.87
N ASN A 601 0.51 -7.02 -22.30
CA ASN A 601 1.87 -6.49 -22.26
C ASN A 601 2.35 -6.15 -23.68
N VAL A 602 2.89 -4.94 -23.85
CA VAL A 602 3.34 -4.42 -25.15
C VAL A 602 4.82 -4.06 -25.10
N PHE A 603 5.54 -4.52 -26.13
CA PHE A 603 6.95 -4.24 -26.36
C PHE A 603 7.15 -3.49 -27.67
N VAL A 604 8.12 -2.58 -27.69
CA VAL A 604 8.62 -1.93 -28.91
C VAL A 604 10.00 -2.48 -29.22
N ASP A 605 10.16 -3.08 -30.39
CA ASP A 605 11.46 -3.47 -30.94
C ASP A 605 12.15 -2.24 -31.55
N ASP A 606 13.24 -1.79 -30.93
CA ASP A 606 14.02 -0.62 -31.35
C ASP A 606 15.16 -0.96 -32.33
N GLY A 607 15.27 -2.22 -32.74
CA GLY A 607 16.32 -2.75 -33.62
C GLY A 607 17.57 -3.25 -32.87
N ALA A 608 17.63 -3.10 -31.55
CA ALA A 608 18.69 -3.67 -30.69
C ALA A 608 18.13 -4.56 -29.56
N GLY A 609 16.84 -4.48 -29.27
CA GLY A 609 16.17 -5.23 -28.21
C GLY A 609 14.72 -4.77 -28.05
N TYR A 610 14.15 -5.00 -26.86
CA TYR A 610 12.76 -4.67 -26.57
C TYR A 610 12.65 -3.63 -25.45
N ILE A 611 11.97 -2.52 -25.75
CA ILE A 611 11.46 -1.57 -24.77
C ILE A 611 10.11 -2.09 -24.24
N ASP A 612 10.00 -2.33 -22.94
CA ASP A 612 8.74 -2.69 -22.28
C ASP A 612 7.90 -1.43 -22.02
N LEU A 613 6.72 -1.37 -22.62
CA LEU A 613 5.73 -0.31 -22.35
C LEU A 613 4.84 -0.67 -21.15
N GLY A 614 4.97 -1.87 -20.61
CA GLY A 614 4.31 -2.31 -19.40
C GLY A 614 3.04 -3.12 -19.66
N MET A 615 2.19 -3.21 -18.64
CA MET A 615 1.05 -4.12 -18.55
C MET A 615 -0.24 -3.35 -18.31
N ASP A 616 -1.25 -3.63 -19.12
CA ASP A 616 -2.54 -2.94 -19.09
C ASP A 616 -3.69 -3.95 -19.04
N ASN A 617 -4.77 -3.67 -18.32
CA ASN A 617 -5.92 -4.58 -18.22
C ASN A 617 -6.95 -4.30 -19.34
N VAL A 618 -6.49 -4.31 -20.59
CA VAL A 618 -7.34 -4.08 -21.77
C VAL A 618 -7.43 -5.35 -22.60
N PHE A 619 -8.62 -5.91 -22.73
CA PHE A 619 -8.93 -7.10 -23.52
C PHE A 619 -10.41 -7.11 -23.92
N GLU A 620 -10.75 -7.91 -24.92
CA GLU A 620 -12.13 -8.04 -25.42
C GLU A 620 -12.51 -9.52 -25.56
N PHE A 621 -13.76 -9.85 -25.24
CA PHE A 621 -14.34 -11.16 -25.47
C PHE A 621 -15.41 -11.09 -26.57
N ASP A 622 -15.55 -12.17 -27.34
CA ASP A 622 -16.68 -12.30 -28.25
C ASP A 622 -17.95 -12.79 -27.53
N ASP A 623 -19.07 -12.86 -28.27
CA ASP A 623 -20.37 -13.31 -27.72
C ASP A 623 -20.36 -14.74 -27.18
N ASN A 624 -19.35 -15.56 -27.50
CA ASN A 624 -19.19 -16.91 -27.00
C ASN A 624 -18.16 -16.99 -25.85
N GLY A 625 -17.65 -15.84 -25.38
CA GLY A 625 -16.66 -15.77 -24.32
C GLY A 625 -15.23 -16.11 -24.77
N ALA A 626 -14.92 -16.15 -26.07
CA ALA A 626 -13.54 -16.34 -26.52
C ALA A 626 -12.77 -15.02 -26.47
N LEU A 627 -11.54 -15.05 -25.96
CA LEU A 627 -10.66 -13.87 -25.91
C LEU A 627 -10.23 -13.48 -27.33
N ILE A 628 -10.44 -12.23 -27.70
CA ILE A 628 -10.10 -11.68 -29.02
C ILE A 628 -8.64 -11.21 -29.00
N GLY A 629 -7.84 -11.79 -29.90
CA GLY A 629 -6.45 -11.42 -30.13
C GLY A 629 -6.32 -10.35 -31.19
N THR A 630 -6.78 -9.12 -30.90
CA THR A 630 -6.56 -7.96 -31.76
C THR A 630 -5.79 -6.88 -31.03
N TYR A 631 -4.63 -6.53 -31.57
CA TYR A 631 -3.84 -5.38 -31.11
C TYR A 631 -3.76 -4.34 -32.22
N ASP A 632 -4.32 -3.16 -31.96
CA ASP A 632 -4.48 -2.06 -32.92
C ASP A 632 -3.25 -1.13 -33.04
N ASN A 633 -2.12 -1.54 -32.44
CA ASN A 633 -0.88 -0.77 -32.37
C ASN A 633 -1.03 0.58 -31.62
N THR A 634 -1.90 0.64 -30.61
CA THR A 634 -2.04 1.80 -29.72
C THR A 634 -1.68 1.49 -28.28
N TRP A 635 -1.10 2.47 -27.59
CA TRP A 635 -0.71 2.37 -26.17
C TRP A 635 -1.04 3.65 -25.41
N LEU A 636 -1.02 3.55 -24.07
CA LEU A 636 -1.32 4.64 -23.15
C LEU A 636 -0.37 5.84 -23.36
N ALA A 637 -0.95 7.04 -23.32
CA ALA A 637 -0.28 8.30 -23.44
C ALA A 637 -0.87 9.36 -22.50
N ILE A 638 0.00 10.25 -22.01
CA ILE A 638 -0.35 11.44 -21.23
C ILE A 638 -0.02 12.67 -22.07
N ASP A 639 -1.00 13.55 -22.27
CA ASP A 639 -0.86 14.75 -23.10
C ASP A 639 -0.25 14.45 -24.49
N GLY A 640 -0.69 13.34 -25.10
CA GLY A 640 -0.25 12.89 -26.42
C GLY A 640 1.15 12.24 -26.47
N ASN A 641 1.77 11.98 -25.31
CA ASN A 641 3.08 11.35 -25.21
C ASN A 641 2.95 9.92 -24.66
N ILE A 642 3.48 8.94 -25.38
CA ILE A 642 3.46 7.53 -24.92
C ILE A 642 4.24 7.39 -23.62
N VAL A 643 3.65 6.68 -22.67
CA VAL A 643 4.25 6.40 -21.36
C VAL A 643 4.18 4.90 -21.04
N PRO A 644 5.18 4.35 -20.35
CA PRO A 644 5.07 3.01 -19.78
C PRO A 644 4.00 3.00 -18.70
N TYR A 645 3.18 1.97 -18.66
CA TYR A 645 2.06 1.86 -17.73
C TYR A 645 1.97 0.46 -17.16
N TYR A 646 1.76 0.35 -15.86
CA TYR A 646 1.58 -0.90 -15.16
C TYR A 646 0.30 -0.86 -14.35
N HIS A 647 -0.66 -1.71 -14.75
CA HIS A 647 -1.86 -2.01 -13.98
C HIS A 647 -1.49 -2.49 -12.56
N MET A 648 -2.24 -2.00 -11.58
CA MET A 648 -2.08 -2.34 -10.16
C MET A 648 -3.28 -3.13 -9.67
N ASP A 649 -4.47 -2.54 -9.79
CA ASP A 649 -5.70 -3.07 -9.18
C ASP A 649 -6.89 -2.90 -10.11
N THR A 650 -7.81 -3.85 -10.04
CA THR A 650 -9.15 -3.78 -10.63
C THR A 650 -10.15 -4.17 -9.57
N VAL A 651 -10.97 -3.22 -9.17
CA VAL A 651 -12.13 -3.47 -8.30
C VAL A 651 -13.40 -3.31 -9.11
N ASP A 652 -14.16 -4.39 -9.18
CA ASP A 652 -15.41 -4.46 -9.94
C ASP A 652 -16.60 -4.62 -8.99
N TYR A 653 -17.66 -3.86 -9.25
CA TYR A 653 -18.90 -3.84 -8.49
C TYR A 653 -20.07 -4.14 -9.42
N SER A 654 -21.24 -4.43 -8.87
CA SER A 654 -22.44 -4.71 -9.68
C SER A 654 -22.79 -3.59 -10.68
N ASN A 655 -22.46 -2.32 -10.36
CA ASN A 655 -22.80 -1.14 -11.17
C ASN A 655 -21.64 -0.12 -11.35
N SER A 656 -20.44 -0.41 -10.85
CA SER A 656 -19.30 0.52 -10.93
C SER A 656 -17.99 -0.26 -10.99
N TYR A 657 -16.89 0.41 -11.30
CA TYR A 657 -15.55 -0.15 -11.22
C TYR A 657 -14.52 0.93 -10.87
N SER A 658 -13.36 0.50 -10.37
CA SER A 658 -12.18 1.33 -10.20
C SER A 658 -10.94 0.52 -10.56
N ILE A 659 -10.17 1.02 -11.52
CA ILE A 659 -8.94 0.41 -12.01
C ILE A 659 -7.82 1.40 -11.75
N THR A 660 -6.73 0.93 -11.14
CA THR A 660 -5.57 1.77 -10.85
C THR A 660 -4.31 1.20 -11.50
N GLY A 661 -3.36 2.08 -11.78
CA GLY A 661 -2.04 1.72 -12.26
C GLY A 661 -1.07 2.86 -12.10
N TYR A 662 0.17 2.67 -12.53
CA TYR A 662 1.20 3.69 -12.42
C TYR A 662 2.08 3.82 -13.66
N VAL A 663 2.67 5.01 -13.79
CA VAL A 663 3.72 5.34 -14.76
C VAL A 663 5.03 5.56 -13.99
N PRO A 664 6.03 4.67 -14.12
CA PRO A 664 7.34 4.90 -13.52
C PRO A 664 8.05 6.06 -14.21
N CYS A 665 8.53 7.03 -13.43
CA CYS A 665 9.08 8.27 -13.97
C CYS A 665 10.10 8.94 -13.03
N PHE A 666 10.75 9.99 -13.54
CA PHE A 666 11.25 11.06 -12.69
C PHE A 666 10.25 12.21 -12.72
N LEU A 667 9.73 12.59 -11.55
CA LEU A 667 8.91 13.77 -11.33
C LEU A 667 9.81 14.89 -10.84
N ASN A 668 9.96 15.96 -11.63
CA ASN A 668 10.85 17.09 -11.33
C ASN A 668 12.28 16.67 -10.95
N GLY A 669 12.78 15.59 -11.57
CA GLY A 669 14.13 15.05 -11.33
C GLY A 669 14.24 14.04 -10.19
N VAL A 670 13.15 13.73 -9.47
CA VAL A 670 13.12 12.75 -8.37
C VAL A 670 12.39 11.48 -8.82
N ARG A 671 12.92 10.30 -8.48
CA ARG A 671 12.34 9.01 -8.87
C ARG A 671 10.96 8.82 -8.22
N ALA A 672 9.95 8.61 -9.04
CA ALA A 672 8.56 8.49 -8.60
C ALA A 672 7.75 7.55 -9.49
N GLU A 673 6.54 7.26 -9.04
CA GLU A 673 5.48 6.59 -9.78
C GLU A 673 4.28 7.52 -9.82
N LEU A 674 3.85 7.87 -11.03
CA LEU A 674 2.66 8.68 -11.26
C LEU A 674 1.44 7.75 -11.24
N LEU A 675 0.49 8.00 -10.35
CA LEU A 675 -0.68 7.16 -10.15
C LEU A 675 -1.81 7.58 -11.09
N LEU A 676 -2.41 6.60 -11.76
CA LEU A 676 -3.53 6.77 -12.67
C LEU A 676 -4.73 5.96 -12.15
N THR A 677 -5.92 6.54 -12.27
CA THR A 677 -7.18 5.93 -11.86
C THR A 677 -8.21 6.03 -12.98
N PHE A 678 -8.81 4.90 -13.36
CA PHE A 678 -9.91 4.77 -14.30
C PHE A 678 -11.12 4.24 -13.52
N ASP A 679 -12.16 5.05 -13.37
CA ASP A 679 -13.35 4.66 -12.61
C ASP A 679 -14.62 5.01 -13.39
N THR A 680 -15.78 4.60 -12.87
CA THR A 680 -17.07 4.87 -13.53
C THR A 680 -17.34 6.36 -13.75
N ALA A 681 -16.81 7.25 -12.91
CA ALA A 681 -16.96 8.70 -13.09
C ALA A 681 -15.94 9.27 -14.10
N ASN A 682 -14.78 8.62 -14.24
CA ASN A 682 -13.65 9.01 -15.07
C ASN A 682 -13.17 7.84 -15.95
N PRO A 683 -13.99 7.32 -16.87
CA PRO A 683 -13.63 6.13 -17.66
C PRO A 683 -12.42 6.35 -18.59
N LYS A 684 -12.08 7.62 -18.88
CA LYS A 684 -10.89 7.99 -19.66
C LYS A 684 -9.61 8.04 -18.83
N GLY A 685 -9.72 7.93 -17.52
CA GLY A 685 -8.60 8.02 -16.58
C GLY A 685 -8.29 9.45 -16.12
N VAL A 686 -7.77 9.54 -14.90
CA VAL A 686 -7.18 10.77 -14.31
C VAL A 686 -5.84 10.45 -13.64
N ILE A 687 -4.96 11.44 -13.56
CA ILE A 687 -3.78 11.37 -12.69
C ILE A 687 -4.25 11.65 -11.26
N SER A 688 -4.18 10.65 -10.38
CA SER A 688 -4.64 10.73 -8.98
C SER A 688 -3.55 11.17 -8.01
N GLY A 689 -2.28 11.17 -8.43
CA GLY A 689 -1.16 11.67 -7.64
C GLY A 689 0.17 11.09 -8.10
N ALA A 690 1.18 11.20 -7.24
CA ALA A 690 2.44 10.48 -7.39
C ALA A 690 2.83 9.83 -6.06
N ARG A 691 3.82 8.95 -6.10
CA ARG A 691 4.55 8.47 -4.92
C ARG A 691 6.03 8.31 -5.24
N TYR A 692 6.90 8.60 -4.27
CA TYR A 692 8.33 8.38 -4.44
C TYR A 692 8.69 6.90 -4.28
N VAL A 693 9.69 6.45 -5.03
CA VAL A 693 10.19 5.07 -4.96
C VAL A 693 11.52 5.04 -4.22
N TYR A 694 11.60 4.25 -3.15
CA TYR A 694 12.86 3.96 -2.47
C TYR A 694 13.62 2.86 -3.21
N THR A 695 14.87 3.13 -3.62
CA THR A 695 15.71 2.16 -4.33
C THR A 695 16.79 1.60 -3.39
N GLY A 696 16.98 0.28 -3.39
CA GLY A 696 18.12 -0.36 -2.69
C GLY A 696 17.84 -0.87 -1.27
N GLY A 697 16.58 -1.19 -0.94
CA GLY A 697 16.22 -1.77 0.36
C GLY A 697 16.30 -0.77 1.52
N GLU A 698 16.10 0.53 1.24
CA GLU A 698 16.21 1.58 2.25
C GLU A 698 15.20 1.44 3.37
N THR A 699 14.03 0.83 3.11
CA THR A 699 13.01 0.51 4.11
C THR A 699 12.05 -0.58 3.58
N GLU A 700 11.45 -1.37 4.49
CA GLU A 700 10.29 -2.22 4.19
C GLU A 700 8.95 -1.52 4.50
N ALA A 701 8.98 -0.30 5.07
CA ALA A 701 7.79 0.50 5.35
C ALA A 701 7.22 1.10 4.05
N VAL A 702 5.90 1.28 4.01
CA VAL A 702 5.21 1.87 2.86
C VAL A 702 5.10 3.37 3.07
N ALA A 703 5.55 4.14 2.08
CA ALA A 703 5.49 5.59 2.14
C ALA A 703 4.04 6.11 2.26
N LYS A 704 3.81 7.18 3.03
CA LYS A 704 2.60 8.01 2.83
C LYS A 704 2.51 8.42 1.35
N ASN A 705 1.31 8.42 0.77
CA ASN A 705 1.12 8.79 -0.63
C ASN A 705 1.60 10.23 -0.86
N LEU A 706 2.52 10.41 -1.81
CA LEU A 706 3.39 11.59 -1.85
C LEU A 706 3.27 12.37 -3.17
N THR A 707 2.56 13.48 -3.03
CA THR A 707 2.58 14.73 -3.83
C THR A 707 1.40 14.90 -4.78
N GLU A 708 0.67 16.01 -4.57
CA GLU A 708 -0.24 16.60 -5.56
C GLU A 708 0.57 16.94 -6.80
N VAL A 709 0.19 16.36 -7.94
CA VAL A 709 0.82 16.62 -9.23
C VAL A 709 0.20 17.88 -9.81
N LYS A 710 1.03 18.86 -10.17
CA LYS A 710 0.59 20.20 -10.57
C LYS A 710 0.88 20.48 -12.03
N ALA A 711 0.12 21.42 -12.58
CA ALA A 711 0.43 21.98 -13.89
C ALA A 711 1.88 22.49 -13.91
N LYS A 712 2.58 22.24 -15.02
CA LYS A 712 4.01 22.51 -15.25
C LYS A 712 4.99 21.58 -14.55
N ASP A 713 4.54 20.60 -13.77
CA ASP A 713 5.43 19.53 -13.33
C ASP A 713 6.01 18.80 -14.55
N VAL A 714 7.27 18.40 -14.41
CA VAL A 714 8.03 17.74 -15.45
C VAL A 714 8.08 16.25 -15.17
N ILE A 715 7.56 15.45 -16.10
CA ILE A 715 7.62 14.00 -16.07
C ILE A 715 8.61 13.50 -17.14
N GLU A 716 9.54 12.67 -16.70
CA GLU A 716 10.45 11.91 -17.56
C GLU A 716 10.18 10.41 -17.38
N PRO A 717 9.40 9.77 -18.27
CA PRO A 717 9.02 8.37 -18.12
C PRO A 717 10.21 7.41 -18.18
N ILE A 718 10.08 6.25 -17.53
CA ILE A 718 11.10 5.20 -17.42
C ILE A 718 10.51 3.88 -17.89
N CYS A 719 11.27 3.11 -18.66
CA CYS A 719 10.89 1.79 -19.15
C CYS A 719 11.95 0.74 -18.81
N ASP A 720 11.54 -0.53 -18.73
CA ASP A 720 12.48 -1.65 -18.73
C ASP A 720 12.92 -2.01 -20.15
N TYR A 721 14.13 -2.57 -20.27
CA TYR A 721 14.70 -2.96 -21.55
C TYR A 721 15.33 -4.35 -21.49
N TYR A 722 15.08 -5.14 -22.54
CA TYR A 722 15.48 -6.53 -22.64
C TYR A 722 16.24 -6.80 -23.94
N THR A 723 17.18 -7.73 -23.90
CA THR A 723 17.81 -8.26 -25.12
C THR A 723 16.83 -9.10 -25.93
N TYR A 724 17.18 -9.43 -27.18
CA TYR A 724 16.40 -10.38 -27.98
C TYR A 724 16.35 -11.79 -27.38
N ASP A 725 17.35 -12.16 -26.57
CA ASP A 725 17.40 -13.42 -25.84
C ASP A 725 16.52 -13.42 -24.58
N GLY A 726 15.94 -12.27 -24.23
CA GLY A 726 15.08 -12.13 -23.07
C GLY A 726 15.81 -11.86 -21.76
N GLU A 727 17.06 -11.42 -21.81
CA GLU A 727 17.79 -11.01 -20.61
C GLU A 727 17.45 -9.56 -20.26
N TYR A 728 17.04 -9.31 -19.02
CA TYR A 728 16.88 -7.96 -18.49
C TYR A 728 18.22 -7.24 -18.53
N GLN A 729 18.26 -6.06 -19.14
CA GLN A 729 19.47 -5.24 -19.15
C GLN A 729 19.46 -4.22 -18.02
N ASP A 730 18.52 -3.27 -18.09
CA ASP A 730 18.35 -2.20 -17.11
C ASP A 730 17.03 -1.48 -17.40
N SER A 731 16.69 -0.53 -16.53
CA SER A 731 15.70 0.49 -16.78
C SER A 731 16.35 1.72 -17.44
N TYR A 732 15.60 2.38 -18.33
CA TYR A 732 16.05 3.51 -19.13
C TYR A 732 15.01 4.62 -19.12
N ARG A 733 15.46 5.88 -19.24
CA ARG A 733 14.55 6.99 -19.52
C ARG A 733 14.06 6.90 -20.96
N LEU A 734 12.80 7.23 -21.21
CA LEU A 734 12.34 7.51 -22.57
C LEU A 734 12.86 8.87 -23.03
N ASP A 735 13.08 9.05 -24.34
CA ASP A 735 13.42 10.33 -24.96
C ASP A 735 12.18 11.23 -25.12
N THR A 736 11.40 11.30 -24.05
CA THR A 736 10.16 12.05 -23.95
C THR A 736 10.19 12.81 -22.64
N LYS A 737 9.89 14.10 -22.70
CA LYS A 737 9.75 14.98 -21.53
C LYS A 737 8.37 15.61 -21.58
N ILE A 738 7.54 15.30 -20.60
CA ILE A 738 6.17 15.79 -20.53
C ILE A 738 6.15 16.95 -19.53
N VAL A 739 5.69 18.11 -19.97
CA VAL A 739 5.35 19.22 -19.08
C VAL A 739 3.84 19.18 -18.91
N LEU A 740 3.36 18.85 -17.71
CA LEU A 740 1.94 18.63 -17.50
C LEU A 740 1.11 19.87 -17.80
N SER A 741 0.04 19.67 -18.58
CA SER A 741 -0.96 20.71 -18.82
C SER A 741 -1.82 20.98 -17.58
N GLU A 742 -2.66 22.02 -17.63
CA GLU A 742 -3.61 22.32 -16.54
C GLU A 742 -4.67 21.23 -16.36
N LYS A 743 -4.99 20.48 -17.43
CA LYS A 743 -5.94 19.37 -17.42
C LYS A 743 -5.37 18.21 -18.24
N PRO A 744 -4.44 17.43 -17.67
CA PRO A 744 -3.78 16.35 -18.37
C PRO A 744 -4.78 15.38 -19.00
N GLN A 745 -4.55 14.99 -20.25
CA GLN A 745 -5.40 14.05 -20.97
C GLN A 745 -4.73 12.68 -21.05
N ILE A 746 -5.46 11.65 -20.62
CA ILE A 746 -5.06 10.25 -20.77
C ILE A 746 -5.79 9.68 -21.99
N SER A 747 -5.05 9.00 -22.87
CA SER A 747 -5.60 8.36 -24.07
C SER A 747 -4.73 7.19 -24.54
N ASN A 748 -5.24 6.40 -25.47
CA ASN A 748 -4.47 5.44 -26.24
C ASN A 748 -4.18 6.05 -27.63
N ILE A 749 -2.90 6.12 -28.03
CA ILE A 749 -2.47 6.68 -29.33
C ILE A 749 -1.61 5.68 -30.09
N LYS A 750 -1.51 5.87 -31.42
CA LYS A 750 -0.70 4.97 -32.26
C LYS A 750 0.78 5.05 -31.94
N ILE A 751 1.45 3.90 -31.90
CA ILE A 751 2.91 3.84 -31.80
C ILE A 751 3.50 4.07 -33.19
N ALA A 752 4.23 5.17 -33.36
CA ALA A 752 4.83 5.57 -34.62
C ALA A 752 6.10 4.78 -34.91
N GLY A 753 6.22 4.25 -36.13
CA GLY A 753 7.45 3.65 -36.67
C GLY A 753 7.91 2.32 -36.03
N GLY A 754 7.21 1.82 -35.01
CA GLY A 754 7.66 0.67 -34.21
C GLY A 754 7.17 -0.69 -34.74
N LYS A 755 8.06 -1.68 -34.70
CA LYS A 755 7.69 -3.10 -34.72
C LYS A 755 7.24 -3.48 -33.31
N THR A 756 5.94 -3.45 -33.06
CA THR A 756 5.40 -3.79 -31.75
C THR A 756 5.12 -5.27 -31.62
N LYS A 757 5.34 -5.81 -30.42
CA LYS A 757 4.86 -7.14 -30.04
C LYS A 757 3.93 -7.00 -28.85
N ALA A 758 2.79 -7.66 -28.91
CA ALA A 758 1.81 -7.66 -27.84
C ALA A 758 1.49 -9.09 -27.44
N THR A 759 1.36 -9.36 -26.14
CA THR A 759 0.99 -10.66 -25.57
C THR A 759 0.07 -10.45 -24.36
N TYR A 760 -0.87 -11.36 -24.15
CA TYR A 760 -1.61 -11.43 -22.91
C TYR A 760 -0.92 -12.31 -21.87
N ARG A 761 -0.87 -11.82 -20.63
CA ARG A 761 -0.60 -12.57 -19.41
C ARG A 761 -1.91 -13.05 -18.80
N PHE A 762 -1.96 -14.32 -18.44
CA PHE A 762 -3.01 -14.90 -17.62
C PHE A 762 -2.44 -15.17 -16.23
N THR A 763 -3.23 -14.92 -15.20
CA THR A 763 -2.92 -15.33 -13.82
C THR A 763 -4.02 -16.24 -13.32
N ASP A 764 -3.64 -17.36 -12.72
CA ASP A 764 -4.57 -18.39 -12.28
C ASP A 764 -4.86 -18.34 -10.76
N ILE A 765 -5.58 -19.34 -10.24
CA ILE A 765 -5.93 -19.46 -8.81
C ILE A 765 -4.76 -19.74 -7.86
N TYR A 766 -3.57 -20.07 -8.39
CA TYR A 766 -2.34 -20.22 -7.62
C TYR A 766 -1.41 -19.01 -7.79
N ASN A 767 -1.93 -17.91 -8.37
CA ASN A 767 -1.15 -16.72 -8.71
C ASN A 767 0.02 -17.02 -9.68
N GLN A 768 -0.08 -18.13 -10.43
CA GLN A 768 0.88 -18.52 -11.45
C GLN A 768 0.61 -17.75 -12.73
N LYS A 769 1.69 -17.35 -13.42
CA LYS A 769 1.64 -16.51 -14.62
C LYS A 769 1.91 -17.32 -15.87
N PHE A 770 1.05 -17.12 -16.87
CA PHE A 770 1.12 -17.74 -18.19
C PHE A 770 1.05 -16.69 -19.28
N TRP A 771 1.72 -16.93 -20.40
CA TRP A 771 1.80 -15.96 -21.49
C TRP A 771 1.30 -16.59 -22.80
N THR A 772 0.42 -15.87 -23.48
CA THR A 772 0.01 -16.21 -24.84
C THR A 772 1.14 -15.95 -25.83
N PRO A 773 1.22 -16.64 -26.97
CA PRO A 773 2.06 -16.24 -28.10
C PRO A 773 1.77 -14.78 -28.51
N VAL A 774 2.71 -14.14 -29.23
CA VAL A 774 2.49 -12.79 -29.77
C VAL A 774 1.19 -12.73 -30.57
N ILE A 775 0.38 -11.71 -30.30
CA ILE A 775 -0.88 -11.42 -31.00
C ILE A 775 -0.57 -11.23 -32.50
N LYS A 776 -1.35 -11.91 -33.35
CA LYS A 776 -1.10 -12.03 -34.80
C LYS A 776 -1.71 -10.92 -35.64
#